data_AF-A0A5B9RMK2-F1
#
_entry.id   AF-A0A5B9RMK2-F1
#
_cell.length_a   1.000
_cell.length_b   1.000
_cell.length_c   1.000
_cell.angle_alpha   90.00
_cell.angle_beta   90.00
_cell.angle_gamma   90.00
#
_symmetry.space_group_name_H-M   'P 1'
#
loop_
_entity.id
_entity.type
_entity.pdbx_description
1 polymer ?
#
loop_
_entity_poly.entity_id
_entity_poly.type
_entity_poly.pdbx_seq_one_letter_code
_entity_poly.pdbx_strand_id
1 'polypeptide(L)'
;MSFEYAKTVTDYFITQLQQGIAPWQQALPPGCARSPYNPQTGKKYSGINSLWLASQKYTDPRWLTYQQANEMGCRIKKGMKSTNIIYWKQDEKTYFYDEDGKKYETLKKLSEPRIFLAKVFNAEQIDGLPQLEPRPILSEEIRYARAEALLAASGAKIDSGDRKHAFYRGGDIDTLFLPETKQFDSKDSFYATALHELGHWTGHTSRLNRDMTYPTGSLGYAKEKLKTTIASFLIGEELSIGYDPVNNVSYVSSWIEVMQNNPKEIFRAAFEAEKIKNFIMGLETIKVIDVEKESSVSVDYDHKVDNTEKIFLDVPYSQKEEAKKLGAKWDKDAKSWYVPAGTNLVEKGLDCFSHDNSKSNTVLSVEQQFKEALHSAGLIVENPLMDGKLHRVSVENDKKHQKSGAYIGYPSPGGGYIQNFRRGEKIYWKPEKVISSLSLEEKKRLAVEVKERQEILQKEIVEKQNNTAMLASQIWKASKIATQDNAYCKLKGINQTSDLREVPDDFPEDIKKQGVRVAKSVEEAKIIKKSNPNIRTFLAGDLIIPLWDKDNNLSTLQMVNPTFKSFMKDGKKHECFTIVGSNNVGISALNNDLENPILIAEGYATASAVAQITHMPVVAAFDSGNLKNVGRVIRDKYPDRIILFVADNDHATQEKLLSNGKKGTNVGITAAYNAAVDVGGGVVYPEFKKEEKDFSDWDDYKRIHGNDKARNDFTSKMKIAEIEARVMSERLQTLANMQDQFAIDDPTTALDDQYVYEERDAANQLRQRAATLNGRNINLSDKAMISRVRSHILQDREQKLSQNPNTASYRERKNQENEI
;
A
#
# COMPACT_ATOMS: atom_id res chain seq x y z
N MET A 1 1.80 31.12 -8.86
CA MET A 1 0.46 31.43 -9.42
C MET A 1 -0.20 32.54 -8.59
N SER A 2 -0.98 33.44 -9.19
CA SER A 2 -1.73 34.47 -8.43
C SER A 2 -2.97 33.90 -7.73
N PHE A 3 -3.26 34.40 -6.53
CA PHE A 3 -4.41 33.95 -5.73
C PHE A 3 -5.76 34.19 -6.43
N GLU A 4 -5.91 35.35 -7.08
CA GLU A 4 -7.13 35.75 -7.79
C GLU A 4 -7.48 34.80 -8.96
N TYR A 5 -6.49 34.36 -9.74
CA TYR A 5 -6.73 33.37 -10.81
C TYR A 5 -7.11 32.00 -10.23
N ALA A 6 -6.39 31.53 -9.19
CA ALA A 6 -6.72 30.28 -8.51
C ALA A 6 -8.15 30.31 -7.95
N LYS A 7 -8.53 31.41 -7.29
CA LYS A 7 -9.89 31.63 -6.80
C LYS A 7 -10.92 31.65 -7.93
N THR A 8 -10.67 32.33 -9.04
CA THR A 8 -11.59 32.41 -10.19
C THR A 8 -11.91 31.02 -10.76
N VAL A 9 -10.89 30.17 -10.93
CA VAL A 9 -11.06 28.80 -11.44
C VAL A 9 -11.77 27.91 -10.40
N THR A 10 -11.41 28.04 -9.13
CA THR A 10 -11.94 27.18 -8.06
C THR A 10 -13.38 27.56 -7.66
N ASP A 11 -13.73 28.85 -7.63
CA ASP A 11 -15.11 29.33 -7.42
C ASP A 11 -16.06 28.76 -8.50
N TYR A 12 -15.59 28.67 -9.76
CA TYR A 12 -16.34 28.04 -10.84
C TYR A 12 -16.58 26.55 -10.57
N PHE A 13 -15.54 25.79 -10.21
CA PHE A 13 -15.70 24.36 -9.89
C PHE A 13 -16.59 24.13 -8.66
N ILE A 14 -16.50 24.97 -7.63
CA ILE A 14 -17.42 24.94 -6.48
C ILE A 14 -18.87 25.18 -6.94
N THR A 15 -19.09 26.18 -7.80
CA THR A 15 -20.43 26.52 -8.31
C THR A 15 -21.04 25.37 -9.13
N GLN A 16 -20.23 24.71 -9.96
CA GLN A 16 -20.67 23.52 -10.71
C GLN A 16 -21.03 22.36 -9.76
N LEU A 17 -20.16 22.04 -8.77
CA LEU A 17 -20.45 21.00 -7.78
C LEU A 17 -21.72 21.28 -6.96
N GLN A 18 -21.96 22.54 -6.59
CA GLN A 18 -23.19 22.96 -5.90
C GLN A 18 -24.46 22.79 -6.75
N GLN A 19 -24.32 22.79 -8.08
CA GLN A 19 -25.40 22.51 -9.04
C GLN A 19 -25.55 21.00 -9.33
N GLY A 20 -24.81 20.13 -8.63
CA GLY A 20 -24.76 18.69 -8.89
C GLY A 20 -23.91 18.31 -10.13
N ILE A 21 -23.24 19.28 -10.75
CA ILE A 21 -22.43 19.09 -11.95
C ILE A 21 -20.95 19.04 -11.53
N ALA A 22 -20.38 17.86 -11.36
CA ALA A 22 -18.92 17.74 -11.37
C ALA A 22 -18.45 17.69 -12.85
N PRO A 23 -17.63 18.64 -13.35
CA PRO A 23 -17.24 18.62 -14.77
C PRO A 23 -16.39 17.40 -15.15
N TRP A 24 -15.65 16.84 -14.19
CA TRP A 24 -14.94 15.55 -14.31
C TRP A 24 -15.83 14.32 -14.00
N GLN A 25 -17.14 14.50 -13.83
CA GLN A 25 -18.13 13.43 -13.65
C GLN A 25 -19.34 13.60 -14.58
N GLN A 26 -19.16 14.20 -15.77
CA GLN A 26 -20.12 14.06 -16.86
C GLN A 26 -19.83 12.78 -17.65
N ALA A 27 -20.77 11.84 -17.65
CA ALA A 27 -20.62 10.58 -18.38
C ALA A 27 -20.53 10.84 -19.89
N LEU A 28 -19.59 10.16 -20.55
CA LEU A 28 -19.30 10.35 -21.98
C LEU A 28 -19.59 9.07 -22.77
N PRO A 29 -20.24 9.17 -23.95
CA PRO A 29 -20.25 8.07 -24.91
C PRO A 29 -18.80 7.72 -25.34
N PRO A 30 -18.47 6.42 -25.49
CA PRO A 30 -17.20 5.99 -26.05
C PRO A 30 -16.83 6.70 -27.36
N GLY A 31 -15.57 7.10 -27.50
CA GLY A 31 -15.05 7.79 -28.69
C GLY A 31 -15.17 9.32 -28.70
N CYS A 32 -16.05 9.91 -27.87
CA CYS A 32 -16.21 11.36 -27.75
C CYS A 32 -15.05 12.03 -26.99
N ALA A 33 -13.87 12.15 -27.62
CA ALA A 33 -12.68 12.72 -27.00
C ALA A 33 -12.85 14.22 -26.66
N ARG A 34 -13.00 14.54 -25.35
CA ARG A 34 -13.05 15.93 -24.86
C ARG A 34 -11.68 16.50 -24.51
N SER A 35 -10.69 15.65 -24.19
CA SER A 35 -9.30 16.00 -23.86
C SER A 35 -8.78 17.20 -24.65
N PRO A 36 -8.71 18.40 -24.05
CA PRO A 36 -8.38 19.60 -24.79
C PRO A 36 -6.97 19.53 -25.37
N TYR A 37 -6.79 20.01 -26.61
CA TYR A 37 -5.48 19.98 -27.27
C TYR A 37 -5.23 21.21 -28.15
N ASN A 38 -3.97 21.44 -28.46
CA ASN A 38 -3.53 22.53 -29.32
C ASN A 38 -3.29 22.00 -30.75
N PRO A 39 -4.14 22.33 -31.75
CA PRO A 39 -4.09 21.69 -33.06
C PRO A 39 -2.86 22.05 -33.90
N GLN A 40 -2.19 23.19 -33.62
CA GLN A 40 -0.94 23.56 -34.30
C GLN A 40 0.26 22.69 -33.86
N THR A 41 0.23 22.15 -32.63
CA THR A 41 1.35 21.38 -32.06
C THR A 41 1.03 19.91 -31.80
N GLY A 42 -0.23 19.50 -31.95
CA GLY A 42 -0.73 18.16 -31.61
C GLY A 42 -0.74 17.82 -30.11
N LYS A 43 -0.24 18.73 -29.25
CA LYS A 43 -0.10 18.46 -27.81
C LYS A 43 -1.44 18.64 -27.08
N LYS A 44 -1.81 17.64 -26.28
CA LYS A 44 -2.89 17.75 -25.28
C LYS A 44 -2.47 18.73 -24.17
N TYR A 45 -3.45 19.42 -23.59
CA TYR A 45 -3.28 20.07 -22.29
C TYR A 45 -3.33 19.03 -21.17
N SER A 46 -2.69 19.33 -20.04
CA SER A 46 -2.54 18.40 -18.89
C SER A 46 -2.96 19.06 -17.57
N GLY A 47 -3.20 18.23 -16.56
CA GLY A 47 -3.58 18.61 -15.21
C GLY A 47 -4.76 19.58 -15.20
N ILE A 48 -4.64 20.66 -14.42
CA ILE A 48 -5.71 21.65 -14.28
C ILE A 48 -6.08 22.33 -15.61
N ASN A 49 -5.16 22.48 -16.57
CA ASN A 49 -5.50 23.09 -17.86
C ASN A 49 -6.41 22.18 -18.69
N SER A 50 -6.18 20.87 -18.67
CA SER A 50 -7.09 19.90 -19.30
C SER A 50 -8.49 20.04 -18.69
N LEU A 51 -8.56 19.99 -17.35
CA LEU A 51 -9.83 20.04 -16.63
C LEU A 51 -10.59 21.36 -16.82
N TRP A 52 -9.88 22.49 -16.73
CA TRP A 52 -10.42 23.84 -16.85
C TRP A 52 -10.87 24.18 -18.27
N LEU A 53 -10.17 23.69 -19.30
CA LEU A 53 -10.60 23.87 -20.68
C LEU A 53 -11.76 22.93 -21.05
N ALA A 54 -11.76 21.69 -20.54
CA ALA A 54 -12.84 20.71 -20.76
C ALA A 54 -14.15 21.08 -20.04
N SER A 55 -14.08 21.88 -18.96
CA SER A 55 -15.26 22.40 -18.27
C SER A 55 -15.85 23.67 -18.91
N GLN A 56 -15.23 24.22 -19.97
CA GLN A 56 -15.83 25.37 -20.66
C GLN A 56 -17.05 24.95 -21.48
N LYS A 57 -17.93 25.91 -21.76
CA LYS A 57 -19.20 25.73 -22.50
C LYS A 57 -19.08 25.40 -24.00
N TYR A 58 -17.95 24.84 -24.44
CA TYR A 58 -17.63 24.56 -25.84
C TYR A 58 -17.54 23.05 -26.07
N THR A 59 -17.86 22.60 -27.28
CA THR A 59 -17.86 21.20 -27.70
C THR A 59 -16.62 20.80 -28.47
N ASP A 60 -16.01 21.72 -29.22
CA ASP A 60 -14.74 21.47 -29.91
C ASP A 60 -13.57 21.40 -28.90
N PRO A 61 -12.75 20.34 -28.87
CA PRO A 61 -11.63 20.22 -27.93
C PRO A 61 -10.38 21.05 -28.30
N ARG A 62 -10.39 21.79 -29.42
CA ARG A 62 -9.22 22.51 -29.93
C ARG A 62 -9.08 23.91 -29.33
N TRP A 63 -7.91 24.24 -28.78
CA TRP A 63 -7.59 25.54 -28.18
C TRP A 63 -6.27 26.13 -28.70
N LEU A 64 -6.30 27.41 -29.09
CA LEU A 64 -5.19 28.15 -29.71
C LEU A 64 -5.00 29.52 -29.04
N THR A 65 -3.78 30.04 -28.97
CA THR A 65 -3.61 31.48 -28.64
C THR A 65 -3.99 32.37 -29.85
N TYR A 66 -4.20 33.66 -29.60
CA TYR A 66 -4.46 34.66 -30.65
C TYR A 66 -3.40 34.65 -31.76
N GLN A 67 -2.13 34.52 -31.38
CA GLN A 67 -1.01 34.47 -32.32
C GLN A 67 -1.07 33.20 -33.19
N GLN A 68 -1.28 32.03 -32.58
CA GLN A 68 -1.34 30.76 -33.30
C GLN A 68 -2.50 30.72 -34.30
N ALA A 69 -3.66 31.29 -33.93
CA ALA A 69 -4.80 31.41 -34.86
C ALA A 69 -4.44 32.26 -36.08
N ASN A 70 -3.81 33.42 -35.88
CA ASN A 70 -3.37 34.30 -36.96
C ASN A 70 -2.26 33.65 -37.83
N GLU A 71 -1.32 32.90 -37.24
CA GLU A 71 -0.30 32.12 -37.96
C GLU A 71 -0.91 31.05 -38.87
N MET A 72 -2.04 30.45 -38.46
CA MET A 72 -2.85 29.54 -39.27
C MET A 72 -3.76 30.25 -40.28
N GLY A 73 -3.62 31.58 -40.47
CA GLY A 73 -4.49 32.39 -41.34
C GLY A 73 -5.93 32.58 -40.83
N CYS A 74 -6.24 32.02 -39.67
CA CYS A 74 -7.56 32.06 -39.03
C CYS A 74 -7.76 33.37 -38.26
N ARG A 75 -8.99 33.69 -37.86
CA ARG A 75 -9.32 34.94 -37.16
C ARG A 75 -10.25 34.71 -35.97
N ILE A 76 -9.95 35.30 -34.81
CA ILE A 76 -10.87 35.25 -33.67
C ILE A 76 -12.13 36.09 -33.97
N LYS A 77 -13.31 35.52 -33.75
CA LYS A 77 -14.61 36.17 -33.92
C LYS A 77 -14.71 37.42 -33.04
N LYS A 78 -15.21 38.53 -33.60
CA LYS A 78 -15.27 39.83 -32.91
C LYS A 78 -16.07 39.74 -31.60
N GLY A 79 -15.47 40.20 -30.50
CA GLY A 79 -16.11 40.22 -29.17
C GLY A 79 -15.97 38.92 -28.36
N MET A 80 -15.32 37.87 -28.89
CA MET A 80 -15.04 36.65 -28.13
C MET A 80 -14.03 36.92 -27.00
N LYS A 81 -14.26 36.27 -25.84
CA LYS A 81 -13.38 36.34 -24.66
C LYS A 81 -12.46 35.12 -24.62
N SER A 82 -11.17 35.34 -24.34
CA SER A 82 -10.18 34.28 -24.12
C SER A 82 -10.34 33.60 -22.76
N THR A 83 -10.08 32.30 -22.71
CA THR A 83 -9.84 31.58 -21.45
C THR A 83 -8.38 31.71 -21.05
N ASN A 84 -8.12 31.97 -19.76
CA ASN A 84 -6.76 31.97 -19.21
C ASN A 84 -6.36 30.53 -18.84
N ILE A 85 -5.13 30.14 -19.19
CA ILE A 85 -4.46 28.90 -18.77
C ILE A 85 -3.11 29.23 -18.12
N ILE A 86 -2.55 28.30 -17.33
CA ILE A 86 -1.21 28.42 -16.74
C ILE A 86 -0.18 27.57 -17.47
N TYR A 87 1.06 28.03 -17.53
CA TYR A 87 2.19 27.24 -18.03
C TYR A 87 3.50 27.68 -17.39
N TRP A 88 4.48 26.78 -17.39
CA TRP A 88 5.82 27.03 -16.86
C TRP A 88 6.74 27.64 -17.90
N LYS A 89 7.64 28.52 -17.46
CA LYS A 89 8.91 28.81 -18.15
C LYS A 89 10.07 28.60 -17.20
N GLN A 90 11.14 28.00 -17.73
CA GLN A 90 12.44 27.90 -17.08
C GLN A 90 13.43 28.95 -17.62
N ASP A 91 13.10 29.65 -18.71
CA ASP A 91 13.94 30.65 -19.36
C ASP A 91 13.16 31.93 -19.68
N GLU A 92 13.85 33.08 -19.66
CA GLU A 92 13.30 34.39 -19.99
C GLU A 92 14.11 35.09 -21.09
N LYS A 93 13.42 35.61 -22.12
CA LYS A 93 14.03 36.42 -23.18
C LYS A 93 14.57 37.71 -22.58
N THR A 94 15.89 37.80 -22.47
CA THR A 94 16.59 38.98 -21.98
C THR A 94 17.29 39.66 -23.15
N TYR A 95 17.27 40.99 -23.17
CA TYR A 95 17.90 41.76 -24.24
C TYR A 95 19.19 42.39 -23.75
N PHE A 96 20.22 42.27 -24.58
CA PHE A 96 21.53 42.89 -24.40
C PHE A 96 21.81 43.81 -25.59
N TYR A 97 22.82 44.66 -25.45
CA TYR A 97 23.36 45.47 -26.54
C TYR A 97 24.82 45.05 -26.73
N ASP A 98 25.27 44.96 -27.97
CA ASP A 98 26.69 44.76 -28.29
C ASP A 98 27.45 46.11 -28.24
N GLU A 99 28.75 46.08 -28.50
CA GLU A 99 29.62 47.27 -28.44
C GLU A 99 29.27 48.32 -29.51
N ASP A 100 28.60 47.91 -30.60
CA ASP A 100 28.02 48.79 -31.62
C ASP A 100 26.64 49.36 -31.22
N GLY A 101 26.14 49.05 -30.01
CA GLY A 101 24.85 49.48 -29.50
C GLY A 101 23.64 48.77 -30.11
N LYS A 102 23.86 47.68 -30.84
CA LYS A 102 22.82 46.90 -31.52
C LYS A 102 22.23 45.87 -30.56
N LYS A 103 20.90 45.85 -30.50
CA LYS A 103 20.14 45.02 -29.56
C LYS A 103 20.09 43.56 -30.02
N TYR A 104 20.57 42.64 -29.19
CA TYR A 104 20.43 41.19 -29.40
C TYR A 104 19.63 40.53 -28.26
N GLU A 105 19.06 39.37 -28.54
CA GLU A 105 18.24 38.59 -27.61
C GLU A 105 19.02 37.36 -27.14
N THR A 106 18.93 37.04 -25.85
CA THR A 106 19.38 35.74 -25.31
C THR A 106 18.33 35.15 -24.38
N LEU A 107 18.30 33.83 -24.26
CA LEU A 107 17.50 33.14 -23.26
C LEU A 107 18.31 33.04 -21.96
N LYS A 108 17.94 33.83 -20.96
CA LYS A 108 18.49 33.69 -19.62
C LYS A 108 17.69 32.61 -18.88
N LYS A 109 18.37 31.52 -18.51
CA LYS A 109 17.79 30.51 -17.63
C LYS A 109 17.46 31.15 -16.28
N LEU A 110 16.21 31.02 -15.84
CA LEU A 110 15.74 31.46 -14.55
C LEU A 110 16.33 30.57 -13.46
N SER A 111 16.61 31.13 -12.28
CA SER A 111 17.02 30.36 -11.10
C SER A 111 15.90 29.45 -10.58
N GLU A 112 14.65 29.79 -10.90
CA GLU A 112 13.42 29.15 -10.44
C GLU A 112 12.41 29.10 -11.60
N PRO A 113 11.71 27.97 -11.84
CA PRO A 113 10.60 27.94 -12.78
C PRO A 113 9.50 28.92 -12.37
N ARG A 114 8.93 29.65 -13.34
CA ARG A 114 7.86 30.62 -13.07
C ARG A 114 6.59 30.28 -13.84
N ILE A 115 5.45 30.46 -13.18
CA ILE A 115 4.12 30.24 -13.74
C ILE A 115 3.66 31.51 -14.46
N PHE A 116 3.47 31.40 -15.77
CA PHE A 116 2.91 32.43 -16.63
C PHE A 116 1.46 32.11 -16.99
N LEU A 117 0.66 33.15 -17.24
CA LEU A 117 -0.67 33.01 -17.83
C LEU A 117 -0.57 33.13 -19.35
N ALA A 118 -1.27 32.26 -20.08
CA ALA A 118 -1.53 32.42 -21.51
C ALA A 118 -3.03 32.53 -21.77
N LYS A 119 -3.39 33.27 -22.83
CA LYS A 119 -4.77 33.45 -23.29
C LYS A 119 -5.01 32.56 -24.50
N VAL A 120 -5.93 31.62 -24.36
CA VAL A 120 -6.38 30.72 -25.42
C VAL A 120 -7.84 30.98 -25.78
N PHE A 121 -8.19 30.64 -27.02
CA PHE A 121 -9.53 30.67 -27.57
C PHE A 121 -9.87 29.27 -28.06
N ASN A 122 -11.11 28.85 -27.84
CA ASN A 122 -11.65 27.61 -28.38
C ASN A 122 -11.88 27.76 -29.89
N ALA A 123 -11.74 26.68 -30.67
CA ALA A 123 -11.97 26.71 -32.11
C ALA A 123 -13.36 27.24 -32.52
N GLU A 124 -14.43 27.03 -31.72
CA GLU A 124 -15.74 27.63 -31.97
C GLU A 124 -15.72 29.17 -31.98
N GLN A 125 -14.73 29.78 -31.34
CA GLN A 125 -14.51 31.23 -31.29
C GLN A 125 -13.71 31.77 -32.49
N ILE A 126 -13.36 30.93 -33.47
CA ILE A 126 -12.40 31.24 -34.54
C ILE A 126 -13.04 30.97 -35.91
N ASP A 127 -12.90 31.92 -36.83
CA ASP A 127 -13.25 31.80 -38.24
C ASP A 127 -12.04 31.29 -39.04
N GLY A 128 -12.30 30.42 -40.03
CA GLY A 128 -11.28 29.91 -40.96
C GLY A 128 -10.54 28.65 -40.52
N LEU A 129 -10.78 28.12 -39.31
CA LEU A 129 -10.24 26.81 -38.93
C LEU A 129 -10.87 25.69 -39.75
N PRO A 130 -10.11 24.63 -40.11
CA PRO A 130 -10.66 23.40 -40.64
C PRO A 130 -11.72 22.80 -39.71
N GLN A 131 -12.67 22.05 -40.28
CA GLN A 131 -13.63 21.27 -39.51
C GLN A 131 -12.91 20.29 -38.57
N LEU A 132 -13.54 19.95 -37.45
CA LEU A 132 -13.01 18.91 -36.56
C LEU A 132 -13.24 17.55 -37.22
N GLU A 133 -12.16 16.92 -37.68
CA GLU A 133 -12.22 15.54 -38.15
C GLU A 133 -12.69 14.62 -37.02
N PRO A 134 -13.70 13.75 -37.24
CA PRO A 134 -14.17 12.84 -36.21
C PRO A 134 -13.06 11.84 -35.86
N ARG A 135 -12.67 11.81 -34.59
CA ARG A 135 -11.62 10.88 -34.13
C ARG A 135 -12.10 9.44 -34.31
N PRO A 136 -11.29 8.52 -34.87
CA PRO A 136 -11.68 7.12 -34.96
C PRO A 136 -11.95 6.56 -33.56
N ILE A 137 -13.15 6.02 -33.37
CA ILE A 137 -13.54 5.36 -32.12
C ILE A 137 -12.75 4.05 -32.02
N LEU A 138 -12.03 3.86 -30.91
CA LEU A 138 -11.35 2.59 -30.65
C LEU A 138 -12.41 1.49 -30.47
N SER A 139 -12.26 0.38 -31.19
CA SER A 139 -13.13 -0.78 -31.02
C SER A 139 -13.06 -1.29 -29.57
N GLU A 140 -14.16 -1.87 -29.09
CA GLU A 140 -14.24 -2.47 -27.75
C GLU A 140 -13.06 -3.39 -27.43
N GLU A 141 -12.68 -4.22 -28.39
CA GLU A 141 -11.53 -5.12 -28.32
C GLU A 141 -10.23 -4.37 -27.96
N ILE A 142 -9.94 -3.25 -28.65
CA ILE A 142 -8.75 -2.43 -28.41
C ILE A 142 -8.86 -1.67 -27.07
N ARG A 143 -10.05 -1.17 -26.72
CA ARG A 143 -10.29 -0.48 -25.43
C ARG A 143 -10.00 -1.43 -24.26
N TYR A 144 -10.62 -2.61 -24.27
CA TYR A 144 -10.49 -3.59 -23.20
C TYR A 144 -9.08 -4.21 -23.15
N ALA A 145 -8.47 -4.56 -24.29
CA ALA A 145 -7.11 -5.09 -24.32
C ALA A 145 -6.07 -4.14 -23.70
N ARG A 146 -6.23 -2.82 -23.85
CA ARG A 146 -5.39 -1.82 -23.18
C ARG A 146 -5.62 -1.78 -21.67
N ALA A 147 -6.88 -1.81 -21.21
CA ALA A 147 -7.18 -1.85 -19.77
C ALA A 147 -6.69 -3.15 -19.10
N GLU A 148 -6.86 -4.30 -19.75
CA GLU A 148 -6.31 -5.58 -19.30
C GLU A 148 -4.78 -5.56 -19.28
N ALA A 149 -4.14 -5.01 -20.33
CA ALA A 149 -2.69 -4.87 -20.37
C ALA A 149 -2.16 -3.98 -19.23
N LEU A 150 -2.85 -2.88 -18.91
CA LEU A 150 -2.53 -2.00 -17.78
C LEU A 150 -2.69 -2.71 -16.43
N LEU A 151 -3.82 -3.37 -16.20
CA LEU A 151 -4.09 -4.12 -14.97
C LEU A 151 -3.05 -5.24 -14.77
N ALA A 152 -2.72 -6.00 -15.83
CA ALA A 152 -1.70 -7.04 -15.79
C ALA A 152 -0.28 -6.47 -15.56
N ALA A 153 0.10 -5.42 -16.29
CA ALA A 153 1.43 -4.81 -16.22
C ALA A 153 1.68 -4.09 -14.88
N SER A 154 0.62 -3.61 -14.21
CA SER A 154 0.72 -3.07 -12.86
C SER A 154 1.26 -4.09 -11.84
N GLY A 155 1.01 -5.37 -12.10
CA GLY A 155 1.31 -6.46 -11.19
C GLY A 155 0.44 -6.49 -9.93
N ALA A 156 -0.57 -5.62 -9.81
CA ALA A 156 -1.45 -5.53 -8.65
C ALA A 156 -2.15 -6.87 -8.33
N LYS A 157 -2.43 -7.13 -7.05
CA LYS A 157 -3.26 -8.26 -6.64
C LYS A 157 -4.72 -7.89 -6.83
N ILE A 158 -5.51 -8.76 -7.47
CA ILE A 158 -6.94 -8.57 -7.69
C ILE A 158 -7.69 -9.77 -7.06
N ASP A 159 -8.52 -9.50 -6.06
CA ASP A 159 -9.43 -10.46 -5.43
C ASP A 159 -10.84 -10.20 -6.02
N SER A 160 -11.17 -10.89 -7.12
CA SER A 160 -12.49 -10.88 -7.74
C SER A 160 -13.38 -11.97 -7.14
N GLY A 161 -14.63 -11.63 -6.82
CA GLY A 161 -15.61 -12.56 -6.24
C GLY A 161 -16.88 -11.83 -5.84
N ASP A 162 -17.96 -12.56 -5.55
CA ASP A 162 -19.27 -12.00 -5.20
C ASP A 162 -19.21 -11.00 -4.04
N ARG A 163 -19.21 -9.70 -4.39
CA ARG A 163 -19.20 -8.58 -3.45
C ARG A 163 -19.86 -7.37 -4.10
N LYS A 164 -20.58 -6.55 -3.32
CA LYS A 164 -21.37 -5.44 -3.85
C LYS A 164 -20.59 -4.20 -4.29
N HIS A 165 -19.34 -4.04 -3.85
CA HIS A 165 -18.55 -2.83 -4.09
C HIS A 165 -17.08 -3.17 -4.35
N ALA A 166 -16.44 -2.39 -5.22
CA ALA A 166 -15.00 -2.40 -5.38
C ALA A 166 -14.30 -1.56 -4.31
N PHE A 167 -13.07 -1.91 -3.95
CA PHE A 167 -12.17 -1.09 -3.13
C PHE A 167 -10.72 -1.60 -3.18
N TYR A 168 -9.75 -0.69 -3.23
CA TYR A 168 -8.37 -0.96 -2.89
C TYR A 168 -8.17 -1.03 -1.37
N ARG A 169 -7.28 -1.93 -0.92
CA ARG A 169 -6.80 -1.99 0.47
C ARG A 169 -5.28 -2.01 0.52
N GLY A 170 -4.71 -0.91 1.00
CA GLY A 170 -3.27 -0.75 1.22
C GLY A 170 -2.74 -1.34 2.53
N GLY A 171 -1.51 -0.96 2.87
CA GLY A 171 -0.69 -1.68 3.84
C GLY A 171 -0.26 -3.05 3.29
N ASP A 172 0.14 -3.96 4.17
CA ASP A 172 0.72 -5.28 3.83
C ASP A 172 -0.16 -6.17 2.92
N ILE A 173 -1.46 -5.86 2.84
CA ILE A 173 -2.44 -6.54 1.99
C ILE A 173 -2.21 -6.21 0.51
N ASP A 174 -2.00 -4.93 0.18
CA ASP A 174 -1.78 -4.40 -1.18
C ASP A 174 -2.62 -5.11 -2.27
N THR A 175 -3.95 -4.97 -2.19
CA THR A 175 -4.91 -5.71 -3.05
C THR A 175 -6.10 -4.85 -3.45
N LEU A 176 -6.51 -4.94 -4.72
CA LEU A 176 -7.80 -4.48 -5.24
C LEU A 176 -8.83 -5.58 -5.01
N PHE A 177 -9.95 -5.27 -4.38
CA PHE A 177 -11.10 -6.16 -4.24
C PHE A 177 -12.17 -5.69 -5.22
N LEU A 178 -12.56 -6.56 -6.17
CA LEU A 178 -13.55 -6.24 -7.21
C LEU A 178 -14.75 -7.19 -7.13
N PRO A 179 -15.97 -6.74 -7.47
CA PRO A 179 -17.05 -7.63 -7.88
C PRO A 179 -16.63 -8.50 -9.06
N GLU A 180 -17.32 -9.61 -9.29
CA GLU A 180 -17.16 -10.36 -10.53
C GLU A 180 -17.65 -9.54 -11.73
N THR A 181 -17.03 -9.68 -12.90
CA THR A 181 -17.39 -8.89 -14.11
C THR A 181 -18.88 -9.01 -14.48
N LYS A 182 -19.53 -10.13 -14.16
CA LYS A 182 -20.98 -10.36 -14.33
C LYS A 182 -21.89 -9.52 -13.42
N GLN A 183 -21.32 -8.78 -12.46
CA GLN A 183 -22.04 -7.92 -11.51
C GLN A 183 -22.01 -6.45 -11.92
N PHE A 184 -21.44 -6.14 -13.09
CA PHE A 184 -21.42 -4.82 -13.70
C PHE A 184 -22.32 -4.80 -14.93
N ASP A 185 -23.03 -3.69 -15.15
CA ASP A 185 -23.94 -3.53 -16.30
C ASP A 185 -23.21 -3.50 -17.66
N SER A 186 -21.89 -3.27 -17.65
CA SER A 186 -21.05 -3.33 -18.86
C SER A 186 -19.58 -3.63 -18.53
N LYS A 187 -18.82 -4.07 -19.55
CA LYS A 187 -17.35 -4.18 -19.47
C LYS A 187 -16.69 -2.81 -19.27
N ASP A 188 -17.23 -1.75 -19.88
CA ASP A 188 -16.76 -0.37 -19.65
C ASP A 188 -16.84 0.00 -18.17
N SER A 189 -17.97 -0.27 -17.51
CA SER A 189 -18.15 -0.06 -16.07
C SER A 189 -17.13 -0.87 -15.24
N PHE A 190 -16.92 -2.14 -15.58
CA PHE A 190 -15.92 -3.00 -14.91
C PHE A 190 -14.50 -2.41 -15.01
N TYR A 191 -14.04 -2.05 -16.21
CA TYR A 191 -12.69 -1.50 -16.39
C TYR A 191 -12.54 -0.10 -15.80
N ALA A 192 -13.55 0.76 -15.91
CA ALA A 192 -13.59 2.05 -15.25
C ALA A 192 -13.40 1.91 -13.72
N THR A 193 -14.13 1.01 -13.08
CA THR A 193 -14.01 0.74 -11.65
C THR A 193 -12.66 0.09 -11.30
N ALA A 194 -12.18 -0.87 -12.08
CA ALA A 194 -10.88 -1.51 -11.86
C ALA A 194 -9.72 -0.50 -11.96
N LEU A 195 -9.79 0.44 -12.90
CA LEU A 195 -8.80 1.52 -13.07
C LEU A 195 -8.93 2.61 -12.00
N HIS A 196 -10.13 2.87 -11.45
CA HIS A 196 -10.30 3.75 -10.28
C HIS A 196 -9.58 3.18 -9.05
N GLU A 197 -9.78 1.88 -8.76
CA GLU A 197 -9.10 1.22 -7.65
C GLU A 197 -7.60 1.00 -7.94
N LEU A 198 -7.19 0.90 -9.21
CA LEU A 198 -5.78 0.97 -9.59
C LEU A 198 -5.19 2.37 -9.30
N GLY A 199 -5.98 3.43 -9.48
CA GLY A 199 -5.64 4.80 -9.08
C GLY A 199 -5.34 4.92 -7.58
N HIS A 200 -6.21 4.37 -6.73
CA HIS A 200 -5.96 4.25 -5.27
C HIS A 200 -4.73 3.39 -4.97
N TRP A 201 -4.58 2.26 -5.67
CA TRP A 201 -3.44 1.36 -5.53
C TRP A 201 -2.09 2.07 -5.77
N THR A 202 -1.99 3.01 -6.72
CA THR A 202 -0.73 3.77 -6.93
C THR A 202 -0.25 4.52 -5.68
N GLY A 203 -1.13 4.85 -4.72
CA GLY A 203 -0.77 5.62 -3.52
C GLY A 203 0.11 4.89 -2.50
N HIS A 204 0.38 3.59 -2.67
CA HIS A 204 1.16 2.81 -1.71
C HIS A 204 2.62 3.25 -1.55
N THR A 205 3.22 2.89 -0.40
CA THR A 205 4.60 3.24 0.00
C THR A 205 5.70 2.70 -0.91
N SER A 206 5.40 1.72 -1.77
CA SER A 206 6.30 1.18 -2.80
C SER A 206 6.03 1.72 -4.22
N ARG A 207 5.21 2.78 -4.34
CA ARG A 207 4.76 3.37 -5.61
C ARG A 207 4.81 4.90 -5.54
N LEU A 208 3.69 5.62 -5.59
CA LEU A 208 3.64 7.08 -5.48
C LEU A 208 3.59 7.58 -4.02
N ASN A 209 3.62 6.69 -3.01
CA ASN A 209 3.81 7.00 -1.59
C ASN A 209 2.93 8.17 -1.07
N ARG A 210 1.66 8.20 -1.46
CA ARG A 210 0.68 9.18 -0.98
C ARG A 210 0.22 8.81 0.43
N ASP A 211 -0.21 9.81 1.21
CA ASP A 211 -0.82 9.55 2.52
C ASP A 211 -2.20 8.90 2.36
N MET A 212 -2.23 7.58 2.55
CA MET A 212 -3.45 6.77 2.57
C MET A 212 -3.93 6.47 4.00
N THR A 213 -3.38 7.13 5.03
CA THR A 213 -3.71 6.83 6.45
C THR A 213 -5.01 7.47 6.93
N TYR A 214 -5.55 8.41 6.14
CA TYR A 214 -6.75 9.17 6.48
C TYR A 214 -7.98 8.29 6.75
N PRO A 215 -8.68 8.46 7.88
CA PRO A 215 -9.94 7.78 8.12
C PRO A 215 -10.99 8.07 7.04
N THR A 216 -11.73 7.04 6.62
CA THR A 216 -12.84 7.17 5.67
C THR A 216 -13.83 8.27 6.12
N GLY A 217 -14.16 9.19 5.23
CA GLY A 217 -15.04 10.34 5.52
C GLY A 217 -14.33 11.56 6.15
N SER A 218 -13.02 11.52 6.35
CA SER A 218 -12.23 12.71 6.72
C SER A 218 -11.88 13.57 5.50
N LEU A 219 -11.54 14.85 5.72
CA LEU A 219 -11.12 15.77 4.64
C LEU A 219 -9.86 15.30 3.90
N GLY A 220 -8.91 14.64 4.59
CA GLY A 220 -7.75 14.03 3.94
C GLY A 220 -8.13 12.89 3.00
N TYR A 221 -9.05 12.03 3.43
CA TYR A 221 -9.59 10.97 2.58
C TYR A 221 -10.40 11.53 1.39
N ALA A 222 -11.14 12.64 1.61
CA ALA A 222 -11.82 13.34 0.52
C ALA A 222 -10.84 13.92 -0.51
N LYS A 223 -9.67 14.45 -0.10
CA LYS A 223 -8.59 14.88 -1.00
C LYS A 223 -8.09 13.72 -1.87
N GLU A 224 -7.80 12.55 -1.27
CA GLU A 224 -7.37 11.37 -2.03
C GLU A 224 -8.46 10.87 -3.00
N LYS A 225 -9.73 10.87 -2.59
CA LYS A 225 -10.85 10.59 -3.51
C LYS A 225 -10.99 11.64 -4.62
N LEU A 226 -10.65 12.92 -4.39
CA LEU A 226 -10.62 13.95 -5.45
C LEU A 226 -9.51 13.64 -6.48
N LYS A 227 -8.27 13.43 -6.02
CA LYS A 227 -7.10 13.07 -6.86
C LYS A 227 -7.41 11.86 -7.76
N THR A 228 -7.88 10.78 -7.14
CA THR A 228 -8.16 9.51 -7.83
C THR A 228 -9.39 9.58 -8.75
N THR A 229 -10.44 10.34 -8.40
CA THR A 229 -11.57 10.55 -9.32
C THR A 229 -11.12 11.29 -10.58
N ILE A 230 -10.36 12.38 -10.46
CA ILE A 230 -9.83 13.12 -11.61
C ILE A 230 -8.86 12.22 -12.42
N ALA A 231 -8.04 11.40 -11.76
CA ALA A 231 -7.16 10.45 -12.45
C ALA A 231 -7.96 9.40 -13.25
N SER A 232 -9.06 8.90 -12.68
CA SER A 232 -9.94 7.92 -13.33
C SER A 232 -10.60 8.49 -14.58
N PHE A 233 -11.06 9.74 -14.51
CA PHE A 233 -11.56 10.48 -15.66
C PHE A 233 -10.48 10.63 -16.75
N LEU A 234 -9.26 11.05 -16.39
CA LEU A 234 -8.16 11.24 -17.34
C LEU A 234 -7.67 9.93 -18.00
N ILE A 235 -7.72 8.79 -17.29
CA ILE A 235 -7.40 7.46 -17.83
C ILE A 235 -8.55 6.94 -18.68
N GLY A 236 -9.79 7.11 -18.21
CA GLY A 236 -11.01 6.72 -18.92
C GLY A 236 -11.18 7.39 -20.28
N GLU A 237 -10.78 8.66 -20.40
CA GLU A 237 -10.65 9.36 -21.68
C GLU A 237 -9.54 8.80 -22.57
N GLU A 238 -8.34 8.56 -22.03
CA GLU A 238 -7.16 8.08 -22.79
C GLU A 238 -7.34 6.65 -23.35
N LEU A 239 -8.14 5.83 -22.67
CA LEU A 239 -8.57 4.51 -23.11
C LEU A 239 -9.92 4.52 -23.86
N SER A 240 -10.64 5.65 -23.82
CA SER A 240 -12.01 5.80 -24.32
C SER A 240 -13.04 4.85 -23.69
N ILE A 241 -12.77 4.37 -22.47
CA ILE A 241 -13.62 3.49 -21.64
C ILE A 241 -14.68 4.28 -20.85
N GLY A 242 -14.44 5.57 -20.62
CA GLY A 242 -15.22 6.36 -19.68
C GLY A 242 -14.84 6.07 -18.22
N TYR A 243 -15.68 6.51 -17.28
CA TYR A 243 -15.47 6.39 -15.84
C TYR A 243 -16.83 6.29 -15.13
N ASP A 244 -16.87 5.76 -13.90
CA ASP A 244 -18.09 5.69 -13.08
C ASP A 244 -18.20 6.87 -12.08
N PRO A 245 -19.28 7.68 -12.08
CA PRO A 245 -19.51 8.73 -11.10
C PRO A 245 -20.06 8.23 -9.75
N VAL A 246 -20.78 7.09 -9.72
CA VAL A 246 -21.73 6.73 -8.65
C VAL A 246 -21.04 6.60 -7.29
N ASN A 247 -19.84 6.03 -7.26
CA ASN A 247 -19.07 5.78 -6.04
C ASN A 247 -18.56 7.03 -5.29
N ASN A 248 -18.76 8.25 -5.82
CA ASN A 248 -18.09 9.46 -5.32
C ASN A 248 -19.00 10.60 -4.83
N VAL A 249 -20.32 10.51 -5.01
CA VAL A 249 -21.29 11.59 -4.64
C VAL A 249 -21.18 12.00 -3.17
N SER A 250 -20.89 11.05 -2.28
CA SER A 250 -20.76 11.26 -0.83
C SER A 250 -19.60 12.16 -0.40
N TYR A 251 -18.65 12.48 -1.29
CA TYR A 251 -17.50 13.34 -0.99
C TYR A 251 -17.63 14.78 -1.53
N VAL A 252 -18.67 15.08 -2.33
CA VAL A 252 -18.82 16.39 -3.01
C VAL A 252 -18.83 17.56 -2.02
N SER A 253 -19.55 17.46 -0.91
CA SER A 253 -19.57 18.49 0.14
C SER A 253 -18.18 18.73 0.76
N SER A 254 -17.41 17.66 0.99
CA SER A 254 -16.04 17.75 1.50
C SER A 254 -15.06 18.29 0.46
N TRP A 255 -15.28 18.04 -0.84
CA TRP A 255 -14.50 18.66 -1.91
C TRP A 255 -14.76 20.16 -1.99
N ILE A 256 -16.02 20.59 -1.87
CA ILE A 256 -16.38 22.01 -1.77
C ILE A 256 -15.71 22.65 -0.54
N GLU A 257 -15.83 22.05 0.64
CA GLU A 257 -15.20 22.54 1.88
C GLU A 257 -13.67 22.68 1.73
N VAL A 258 -13.00 21.67 1.19
CA VAL A 258 -11.55 21.69 0.97
C VAL A 258 -11.15 22.80 -0.02
N MET A 259 -11.90 22.98 -1.10
CA MET A 259 -11.61 24.01 -2.12
C MET A 259 -11.93 25.44 -1.64
N GLN A 260 -12.94 25.60 -0.78
CA GLN A 260 -13.23 26.88 -0.12
C GLN A 260 -12.12 27.26 0.88
N ASN A 261 -11.64 26.28 1.65
CA ASN A 261 -10.52 26.48 2.59
C ASN A 261 -9.17 26.74 1.87
N ASN A 262 -8.97 26.17 0.68
CA ASN A 262 -7.78 26.40 -0.13
C ASN A 262 -8.12 26.48 -1.63
N PRO A 263 -8.21 27.68 -2.22
CA PRO A 263 -8.47 27.85 -3.66
C PRO A 263 -7.41 27.25 -4.59
N LYS A 264 -6.28 26.77 -4.08
CA LYS A 264 -5.28 26.02 -4.84
C LYS A 264 -5.52 24.50 -4.87
N GLU A 265 -6.44 23.93 -4.09
CA GLU A 265 -6.49 22.47 -3.95
C GLU A 265 -6.89 21.75 -5.24
N ILE A 266 -7.84 22.27 -6.04
CA ILE A 266 -8.21 21.63 -7.32
C ILE A 266 -7.03 21.55 -8.29
N PHE A 267 -6.12 22.51 -8.22
CA PHE A 267 -4.88 22.53 -8.99
C PHE A 267 -3.92 21.43 -8.50
N ARG A 268 -3.76 21.26 -7.17
CA ARG A 268 -2.98 20.13 -6.58
C ARG A 268 -3.60 18.78 -6.95
N ALA A 269 -4.91 18.65 -6.84
CA ALA A 269 -5.63 17.40 -7.12
C ALA A 269 -5.58 17.01 -8.61
N ALA A 270 -5.71 17.97 -9.53
CA ALA A 270 -5.55 17.74 -10.95
C ALA A 270 -4.09 17.46 -11.36
N PHE A 271 -3.11 18.02 -10.64
CA PHE A 271 -1.70 17.72 -10.84
C PHE A 271 -1.32 16.30 -10.37
N GLU A 272 -1.72 15.95 -9.14
CA GLU A 272 -1.63 14.60 -8.60
C GLU A 272 -2.35 13.55 -9.47
N ALA A 273 -3.50 13.91 -10.05
CA ALA A 273 -4.22 13.07 -10.98
C ALA A 273 -3.41 12.76 -12.26
N GLU A 274 -2.67 13.75 -12.78
CA GLU A 274 -1.75 13.53 -13.90
C GLU A 274 -0.53 12.68 -13.47
N LYS A 275 -0.02 12.79 -12.22
CA LYS A 275 0.98 11.82 -11.67
C LYS A 275 0.44 10.39 -11.71
N ILE A 276 -0.78 10.16 -11.21
CA ILE A 276 -1.44 8.84 -11.15
C ILE A 276 -1.66 8.29 -12.57
N LYS A 277 -2.21 9.10 -13.47
CA LYS A 277 -2.43 8.76 -14.88
C LYS A 277 -1.12 8.41 -15.56
N ASN A 278 -0.07 9.24 -15.46
CA ASN A 278 1.22 8.98 -16.10
C ASN A 278 1.92 7.73 -15.54
N PHE A 279 1.82 7.47 -14.23
CA PHE A 279 2.31 6.22 -13.63
C PHE A 279 1.60 5.00 -14.22
N ILE A 280 0.28 5.04 -14.38
CA ILE A 280 -0.50 3.92 -14.94
C ILE A 280 -0.22 3.78 -16.44
N MET A 281 -0.38 4.84 -17.24
CA MET A 281 -0.16 4.79 -18.69
C MET A 281 1.29 4.41 -19.06
N GLY A 282 2.27 4.77 -18.24
CA GLY A 282 3.68 4.36 -18.41
C GLY A 282 3.91 2.84 -18.35
N LEU A 283 2.95 2.07 -17.84
CA LEU A 283 2.99 0.61 -17.86
C LEU A 283 2.77 0.03 -19.29
N GLU A 284 2.09 0.76 -20.20
CA GLU A 284 1.96 0.37 -21.61
C GLU A 284 3.31 0.47 -22.34
N THR A 285 4.07 1.54 -22.09
CA THR A 285 5.32 1.85 -22.80
C THR A 285 6.40 0.77 -22.66
N ILE A 286 6.28 -0.10 -21.65
CA ILE A 286 7.17 -1.25 -21.40
C ILE A 286 6.98 -2.37 -22.45
N LYS A 287 5.95 -2.30 -23.32
CA LYS A 287 5.58 -3.36 -24.27
C LYS A 287 5.78 -3.06 -25.78
N VAL A 288 6.24 -1.88 -26.21
CA VAL A 288 6.25 -1.47 -27.65
C VAL A 288 7.34 -2.15 -28.51
N ILE A 289 7.62 -3.44 -28.24
CA ILE A 289 8.44 -4.35 -29.04
C ILE A 289 7.65 -5.64 -29.38
N ASP A 290 6.62 -5.98 -28.60
CA ASP A 290 5.93 -7.28 -28.66
C ASP A 290 4.43 -7.14 -28.96
N VAL A 291 3.91 -8.05 -29.79
CA VAL A 291 2.49 -8.27 -30.18
C VAL A 291 1.91 -7.34 -31.26
N GLU A 292 2.06 -7.75 -32.52
CA GLU A 292 0.93 -7.77 -33.47
C GLU A 292 0.39 -9.22 -33.58
N LYS A 293 -0.88 -9.37 -34.02
CA LYS A 293 -1.61 -10.64 -34.30
C LYS A 293 -1.99 -11.46 -33.05
N GLU A 294 -3.17 -12.12 -32.98
CA GLU A 294 -4.33 -12.18 -33.90
C GLU A 294 -5.63 -12.51 -33.13
N SER A 295 -6.80 -12.17 -33.69
CA SER A 295 -8.16 -12.43 -33.16
C SER A 295 -8.65 -13.87 -33.48
N SER A 296 -9.86 -14.38 -33.18
CA SER A 296 -11.16 -13.88 -32.65
C SER A 296 -12.03 -15.08 -32.15
N VAL A 297 -13.28 -14.86 -31.69
CA VAL A 297 -14.54 -15.67 -31.89
C VAL A 297 -15.64 -15.29 -30.85
N SER A 298 -16.92 -15.42 -31.21
CA SER A 298 -18.12 -14.88 -30.52
C SER A 298 -19.27 -15.90 -30.30
N VAL A 299 -20.18 -15.67 -29.33
CA VAL A 299 -21.64 -16.03 -29.31
C VAL A 299 -22.40 -15.11 -28.30
N ASP A 300 -23.73 -14.97 -28.44
CA ASP A 300 -24.69 -14.03 -27.79
C ASP A 300 -25.38 -14.61 -26.50
N TYR A 301 -26.58 -14.28 -25.97
CA TYR A 301 -27.76 -13.50 -26.42
C TYR A 301 -28.72 -13.10 -25.23
N ASP A 302 -29.41 -11.95 -25.35
CA ASP A 302 -30.74 -11.54 -24.82
C ASP A 302 -31.02 -11.15 -23.33
N HIS A 303 -32.13 -10.42 -23.11
CA HIS A 303 -32.51 -9.62 -21.93
C HIS A 303 -33.86 -10.02 -21.27
N LYS A 304 -34.07 -9.57 -20.01
CA LYS A 304 -35.33 -8.91 -19.55
C LYS A 304 -35.19 -8.19 -18.20
N VAL A 305 -36.08 -7.23 -17.93
CA VAL A 305 -36.10 -6.30 -16.78
C VAL A 305 -37.54 -6.09 -16.30
N ASP A 306 -37.76 -5.90 -15.00
CA ASP A 306 -39.03 -5.36 -14.45
C ASP A 306 -38.83 -4.65 -13.08
N ASN A 307 -39.76 -3.79 -12.65
CA ASN A 307 -39.56 -2.80 -11.56
C ASN A 307 -40.86 -2.47 -10.75
N THR A 308 -40.79 -2.36 -9.42
CA THR A 308 -41.96 -2.04 -8.54
C THR A 308 -41.62 -1.28 -7.24
N GLU A 309 -42.58 -0.49 -6.73
CA GLU A 309 -42.42 0.49 -5.61
C GLU A 309 -42.79 -0.02 -4.19
N LYS A 310 -42.54 0.81 -3.16
CA LYS A 310 -42.48 0.44 -1.72
C LYS A 310 -43.22 1.43 -0.80
N ILE A 311 -43.73 0.95 0.35
CA ILE A 311 -44.32 1.72 1.45
C ILE A 311 -43.56 1.43 2.75
N PHE A 312 -43.11 2.45 3.50
CA PHE A 312 -42.25 2.27 4.68
C PHE A 312 -43.01 2.16 6.03
N LEU A 313 -42.34 1.56 7.02
CA LEU A 313 -42.82 1.24 8.38
C LEU A 313 -41.73 1.59 9.41
N ASP A 314 -42.14 2.00 10.62
CA ASP A 314 -41.24 2.20 11.76
C ASP A 314 -41.37 1.01 12.73
N VAL A 315 -40.28 0.25 12.91
CA VAL A 315 -40.27 -0.99 13.69
C VAL A 315 -39.09 -0.97 14.67
N PRO A 316 -39.34 -0.93 15.98
CA PRO A 316 -38.29 -1.04 17.00
C PRO A 316 -37.43 -2.30 16.82
N TYR A 317 -36.12 -2.20 17.05
CA TYR A 317 -35.18 -3.30 16.83
C TYR A 317 -35.50 -4.58 17.62
N SER A 318 -36.17 -4.46 18.77
CA SER A 318 -36.68 -5.58 19.58
C SER A 318 -37.84 -6.35 18.90
N GLN A 319 -38.64 -5.70 18.07
CA GLN A 319 -39.83 -6.24 17.39
C GLN A 319 -39.57 -6.62 15.92
N LYS A 320 -38.32 -6.47 15.44
CA LYS A 320 -37.92 -6.70 14.05
C LYS A 320 -38.31 -8.07 13.48
N GLU A 321 -38.25 -9.14 14.28
CA GLU A 321 -38.57 -10.50 13.81
C GLU A 321 -40.10 -10.77 13.79
N GLU A 322 -40.89 -9.91 14.44
CA GLU A 322 -42.35 -9.97 14.45
C GLU A 322 -42.93 -9.27 13.21
N ALA A 323 -42.54 -8.01 12.94
CA ALA A 323 -42.91 -7.32 11.70
C ALA A 323 -42.47 -8.10 10.44
N LYS A 324 -41.30 -8.75 10.49
CA LYS A 324 -40.78 -9.64 9.44
C LYS A 324 -41.62 -10.90 9.23
N LYS A 325 -42.21 -11.49 10.28
CA LYS A 325 -43.18 -12.60 10.16
C LYS A 325 -44.47 -12.14 9.48
N LEU A 326 -44.93 -10.92 9.78
CA LEU A 326 -46.12 -10.31 9.19
C LEU A 326 -45.90 -9.83 7.74
N GLY A 327 -44.66 -9.88 7.25
CA GLY A 327 -44.31 -9.68 5.83
C GLY A 327 -43.54 -8.40 5.53
N ALA A 328 -43.15 -7.62 6.54
CA ALA A 328 -42.27 -6.48 6.35
C ALA A 328 -40.86 -6.93 5.90
N LYS A 329 -40.24 -6.13 5.03
CA LYS A 329 -38.89 -6.30 4.49
C LYS A 329 -38.03 -5.13 4.93
N TRP A 330 -36.72 -5.32 5.09
CA TRP A 330 -35.81 -4.21 5.45
C TRP A 330 -35.22 -3.57 4.21
N ASP A 331 -35.32 -2.24 4.11
CA ASP A 331 -34.60 -1.45 3.12
C ASP A 331 -33.28 -0.93 3.72
N LYS A 332 -32.15 -1.20 3.06
CA LYS A 332 -30.83 -0.82 3.57
C LYS A 332 -30.42 0.60 3.24
N ASP A 333 -31.05 1.20 2.24
CA ASP A 333 -30.67 2.49 1.67
C ASP A 333 -31.50 3.60 2.34
N ALA A 334 -32.81 3.36 2.52
CA ALA A 334 -33.68 4.16 3.38
C ALA A 334 -33.46 3.89 4.89
N LYS A 335 -32.99 2.69 5.26
CA LYS A 335 -32.81 2.22 6.65
C LYS A 335 -34.11 2.16 7.46
N SER A 336 -35.18 1.71 6.81
CA SER A 336 -36.49 1.47 7.42
C SER A 336 -37.05 0.12 6.99
N TRP A 337 -38.04 -0.38 7.73
CA TRP A 337 -38.85 -1.51 7.26
C TRP A 337 -39.83 -1.03 6.18
N TYR A 338 -40.30 -1.92 5.33
CA TYR A 338 -41.21 -1.61 4.23
C TYR A 338 -42.08 -2.81 3.82
N VAL A 339 -43.18 -2.55 3.15
CA VAL A 339 -43.99 -3.53 2.40
C VAL A 339 -44.17 -3.05 0.94
N PRO A 340 -44.42 -3.95 -0.03
CA PRO A 340 -44.73 -3.55 -1.40
C PRO A 340 -45.98 -2.67 -1.46
N ALA A 341 -46.02 -1.75 -2.44
CA ALA A 341 -47.20 -0.92 -2.70
C ALA A 341 -48.47 -1.78 -2.89
N GLY A 342 -49.59 -1.33 -2.30
CA GLY A 342 -50.86 -2.08 -2.30
C GLY A 342 -51.06 -3.09 -1.16
N THR A 343 -50.11 -3.24 -0.24
CA THR A 343 -50.28 -4.13 0.94
C THR A 343 -51.24 -3.51 1.97
N ASN A 344 -52.36 -4.17 2.25
CA ASN A 344 -53.27 -3.81 3.35
C ASN A 344 -52.61 -4.05 4.72
N LEU A 345 -52.36 -2.97 5.48
CA LEU A 345 -51.62 -3.06 6.75
C LEU A 345 -52.46 -3.64 7.90
N VAL A 346 -53.74 -3.30 7.97
CA VAL A 346 -54.66 -3.73 9.06
C VAL A 346 -54.91 -5.23 8.99
N GLU A 347 -55.14 -5.75 7.79
CA GLU A 347 -55.35 -7.19 7.53
C GLU A 347 -54.09 -8.04 7.82
N LYS A 348 -52.92 -7.40 7.94
CA LYS A 348 -51.65 -8.05 8.32
C LYS A 348 -51.16 -7.69 9.73
N GLY A 349 -51.91 -6.92 10.51
CA GLY A 349 -51.48 -6.47 11.86
C GLY A 349 -50.18 -5.66 11.85
N LEU A 350 -49.90 -4.93 10.77
CA LEU A 350 -48.73 -4.05 10.61
C LEU A 350 -49.08 -2.56 10.82
N ASP A 351 -50.33 -2.26 11.16
CA ASP A 351 -50.85 -0.94 11.48
C ASP A 351 -50.13 -0.31 12.69
N CYS A 352 -49.79 -1.12 13.69
CA CYS A 352 -49.01 -0.72 14.87
C CYS A 352 -47.55 -0.31 14.57
N PHE A 353 -47.08 -0.47 13.34
CA PHE A 353 -45.76 -0.04 12.84
C PHE A 353 -45.87 1.06 11.77
N SER A 354 -47.05 1.65 11.58
CA SER A 354 -47.21 2.85 10.74
C SER A 354 -46.62 4.09 11.42
N HIS A 355 -46.22 5.09 10.63
CA HIS A 355 -45.67 6.35 11.15
C HIS A 355 -46.77 7.20 11.82
N ASP A 356 -46.90 7.10 13.15
CA ASP A 356 -47.61 8.08 13.96
C ASP A 356 -46.74 8.61 15.11
N ASN A 357 -46.73 9.92 15.31
CA ASN A 357 -45.64 10.64 15.97
C ASN A 357 -45.84 10.78 17.49
N SER A 358 -45.43 9.80 18.31
CA SER A 358 -45.06 10.09 19.71
C SER A 358 -44.29 8.98 20.48
N LYS A 359 -42.96 9.14 20.63
CA LYS A 359 -42.24 9.07 21.94
C LYS A 359 -40.72 9.34 21.81
N SER A 360 -40.11 9.75 22.92
CA SER A 360 -38.69 10.10 23.05
C SER A 360 -37.82 8.90 23.44
N ASN A 361 -36.53 8.92 23.09
CA ASN A 361 -35.51 7.98 23.57
C ASN A 361 -34.18 8.69 23.85
N THR A 362 -33.44 8.21 24.86
CA THR A 362 -32.21 8.83 25.40
C THR A 362 -30.92 8.33 24.76
N VAL A 363 -29.87 9.15 24.81
CA VAL A 363 -28.54 8.86 24.24
C VAL A 363 -27.61 8.25 25.29
N LEU A 364 -26.90 7.17 24.95
CA LEU A 364 -25.94 6.47 25.82
C LEU A 364 -24.51 6.99 25.64
N SER A 365 -23.71 6.99 26.72
CA SER A 365 -22.32 7.47 26.72
C SER A 365 -21.34 6.51 26.03
N VAL A 366 -20.19 7.05 25.58
CA VAL A 366 -19.13 6.28 24.89
C VAL A 366 -18.64 5.08 25.70
N GLU A 367 -18.49 5.24 27.02
CA GLU A 367 -18.04 4.17 27.93
C GLU A 367 -19.08 3.06 28.06
N GLN A 368 -20.37 3.41 28.04
CA GLN A 368 -21.48 2.45 28.11
C GLN A 368 -21.67 1.70 26.78
N GLN A 369 -21.55 2.41 25.65
CA GLN A 369 -21.48 1.76 24.32
C GLN A 369 -20.27 0.81 24.22
N PHE A 370 -19.11 1.16 24.80
CA PHE A 370 -17.95 0.27 24.82
C PHE A 370 -18.17 -0.97 25.69
N LYS A 371 -18.84 -0.81 26.85
CA LYS A 371 -19.27 -1.92 27.70
C LYS A 371 -20.20 -2.88 26.96
N GLU A 372 -21.17 -2.37 26.21
CA GLU A 372 -22.08 -3.16 25.37
C GLU A 372 -21.35 -3.90 24.24
N ALA A 373 -20.34 -3.28 23.63
CA ALA A 373 -19.46 -3.91 22.64
C ALA A 373 -18.58 -5.03 23.25
N LEU A 374 -18.12 -4.88 24.49
CA LEU A 374 -17.37 -5.91 25.21
C LEU A 374 -18.27 -7.11 25.56
N HIS A 375 -19.47 -6.86 26.08
CA HIS A 375 -20.43 -7.91 26.39
C HIS A 375 -20.91 -8.67 25.14
N SER A 376 -21.20 -7.99 24.03
CA SER A 376 -21.60 -8.65 22.77
C SER A 376 -20.47 -9.46 22.11
N ALA A 377 -19.21 -9.12 22.37
CA ALA A 377 -18.04 -9.95 22.04
C ALA A 377 -17.80 -11.12 23.04
N GLY A 378 -18.67 -11.30 24.04
CA GLY A 378 -18.60 -12.35 25.05
C GLY A 378 -17.56 -12.12 26.15
N LEU A 379 -17.07 -10.88 26.35
CA LEU A 379 -16.16 -10.53 27.43
C LEU A 379 -16.95 -10.08 28.67
N ILE A 380 -16.56 -10.56 29.84
CA ILE A 380 -17.23 -10.27 31.11
C ILE A 380 -16.52 -9.08 31.77
N VAL A 381 -17.05 -7.86 31.60
CA VAL A 381 -16.45 -6.61 32.09
C VAL A 381 -17.52 -5.66 32.64
N GLU A 382 -17.61 -5.53 33.96
CA GLU A 382 -18.62 -4.64 34.57
C GLU A 382 -18.31 -3.15 34.37
N ASN A 383 -17.05 -2.75 34.47
CA ASN A 383 -16.57 -1.37 34.30
C ASN A 383 -15.31 -1.38 33.43
N PRO A 384 -15.39 -1.03 32.13
CA PRO A 384 -14.25 -1.09 31.24
C PRO A 384 -13.32 0.13 31.38
N LEU A 385 -12.00 -0.12 31.45
CA LEU A 385 -11.00 0.93 31.58
C LEU A 385 -10.54 1.40 30.19
N MET A 386 -10.88 2.65 29.84
CA MET A 386 -10.45 3.28 28.58
C MET A 386 -9.13 4.06 28.77
N ASP A 387 -8.08 3.39 29.26
CA ASP A 387 -6.78 3.98 29.59
C ASP A 387 -5.70 3.80 28.50
N GLY A 388 -6.06 3.22 27.35
CA GLY A 388 -5.15 2.89 26.26
C GLY A 388 -4.29 1.64 26.45
N LYS A 389 -4.48 0.87 27.53
CA LYS A 389 -3.67 -0.33 27.84
C LYS A 389 -4.42 -1.63 27.58
N LEU A 390 -3.68 -2.74 27.52
CA LEU A 390 -4.21 -4.08 27.26
C LEU A 390 -4.71 -4.74 28.56
N HIS A 391 -6.03 -4.78 28.73
CA HIS A 391 -6.68 -5.44 29.86
C HIS A 391 -7.01 -6.89 29.53
N ARG A 392 -6.67 -7.83 30.44
CA ARG A 392 -7.03 -9.26 30.33
C ARG A 392 -8.21 -9.60 31.23
N VAL A 393 -9.25 -10.18 30.65
CA VAL A 393 -10.54 -10.48 31.31
C VAL A 393 -11.05 -11.87 30.96
N SER A 394 -12.01 -12.37 31.74
CA SER A 394 -12.72 -13.62 31.44
C SER A 394 -13.70 -13.45 30.28
N VAL A 395 -13.96 -14.53 29.56
CA VAL A 395 -15.08 -14.62 28.62
C VAL A 395 -16.11 -15.63 29.11
N GLU A 396 -17.28 -15.66 28.49
CA GLU A 396 -18.28 -16.71 28.72
C GLU A 396 -17.66 -18.12 28.63
N ASN A 397 -18.02 -18.98 29.58
CA ASN A 397 -17.48 -20.34 29.76
C ASN A 397 -15.99 -20.44 30.15
N ASP A 398 -15.35 -19.36 30.60
CA ASP A 398 -14.07 -19.45 31.33
C ASP A 398 -14.23 -20.05 32.73
N LYS A 399 -13.26 -20.88 33.13
CA LYS A 399 -13.13 -21.36 34.52
C LYS A 399 -12.74 -20.18 35.43
N LYS A 400 -13.02 -20.28 36.74
CA LYS A 400 -13.01 -19.18 37.74
C LYS A 400 -11.72 -18.33 37.88
N HIS A 401 -10.63 -18.67 37.20
CA HIS A 401 -9.36 -17.91 37.13
C HIS A 401 -8.81 -17.73 35.70
N GLN A 402 -9.54 -18.16 34.68
CA GLN A 402 -9.15 -18.09 33.27
C GLN A 402 -9.54 -16.73 32.68
N LYS A 403 -8.66 -16.18 31.83
CA LYS A 403 -8.81 -14.86 31.20
C LYS A 403 -8.63 -14.95 29.68
N SER A 404 -9.57 -15.59 28.99
CA SER A 404 -9.50 -15.81 27.53
C SER A 404 -10.02 -14.62 26.70
N GLY A 405 -10.23 -13.46 27.32
CA GLY A 405 -10.52 -12.19 26.65
C GLY A 405 -9.40 -11.17 26.84
N ALA A 406 -9.29 -10.24 25.89
CA ALA A 406 -8.50 -9.03 26.04
C ALA A 406 -9.18 -7.83 25.38
N TYR A 407 -8.97 -6.63 25.92
CA TYR A 407 -9.39 -5.39 25.28
C TYR A 407 -8.40 -4.24 25.49
N ILE A 408 -8.55 -3.19 24.68
CA ILE A 408 -7.95 -1.86 24.84
C ILE A 408 -9.08 -0.85 24.58
N GLY A 409 -9.29 0.14 25.45
CA GLY A 409 -10.18 1.27 25.19
C GLY A 409 -9.40 2.58 25.18
N TYR A 410 -9.74 3.51 24.29
CA TYR A 410 -9.15 4.84 24.18
C TYR A 410 -10.19 5.92 24.51
N PRO A 411 -9.90 6.88 25.40
CA PRO A 411 -10.93 7.76 25.98
C PRO A 411 -11.37 8.86 25.03
N SER A 412 -10.47 9.34 24.17
CA SER A 412 -10.74 10.28 23.08
C SER A 412 -9.85 9.91 21.88
N PRO A 413 -10.33 9.97 20.62
CA PRO A 413 -11.68 10.35 20.18
C PRO A 413 -12.74 9.23 20.37
N GLY A 414 -12.48 8.25 21.24
CA GLY A 414 -13.35 7.10 21.48
C GLY A 414 -13.08 5.96 20.49
N GLY A 415 -12.78 4.78 21.03
CA GLY A 415 -12.56 3.57 20.24
C GLY A 415 -11.83 2.49 21.03
N GLY A 416 -11.64 1.32 20.43
CA GLY A 416 -10.98 0.22 21.12
C GLY A 416 -10.65 -0.99 20.26
N TYR A 417 -9.90 -1.90 20.86
CA TYR A 417 -9.63 -3.25 20.36
C TYR A 417 -10.27 -4.25 21.31
N ILE A 418 -10.92 -5.28 20.77
CA ILE A 418 -11.55 -6.36 21.55
C ILE A 418 -11.15 -7.69 20.93
N GLN A 419 -10.72 -8.65 21.75
CA GLN A 419 -10.32 -9.98 21.30
C GLN A 419 -10.84 -11.09 22.22
N ASN A 420 -11.55 -12.05 21.62
CA ASN A 420 -12.01 -13.26 22.29
C ASN A 420 -11.19 -14.46 21.81
N PHE A 421 -10.27 -14.96 22.65
CA PHE A 421 -9.32 -16.02 22.29
C PHE A 421 -9.98 -17.41 22.16
N ARG A 422 -11.21 -17.61 22.65
CA ARG A 422 -11.97 -18.85 22.42
C ARG A 422 -12.66 -18.88 21.07
N ARG A 423 -13.24 -17.74 20.66
CA ARG A 423 -13.97 -17.58 19.38
C ARG A 423 -13.04 -17.22 18.21
N GLY A 424 -11.75 -16.94 18.48
CA GLY A 424 -10.79 -16.45 17.48
C GLY A 424 -11.06 -15.02 17.01
N GLU A 425 -12.02 -14.35 17.66
CA GLU A 425 -12.67 -13.13 17.19
C GLU A 425 -11.87 -11.89 17.58
N LYS A 426 -11.73 -10.94 16.64
CA LYS A 426 -11.03 -9.67 16.80
C LYS A 426 -11.89 -8.55 16.23
N ILE A 427 -12.22 -7.56 17.07
CA ILE A 427 -13.08 -6.43 16.73
C ILE A 427 -12.30 -5.14 16.99
N TYR A 428 -12.37 -4.21 16.03
CA TYR A 428 -11.90 -2.84 16.19
C TYR A 428 -13.13 -1.95 16.37
N TRP A 429 -13.42 -1.59 17.61
CA TRP A 429 -14.63 -0.88 18.00
C TRP A 429 -14.47 0.64 17.91
N LYS A 430 -15.58 1.34 17.63
CA LYS A 430 -15.73 2.79 17.65
C LYS A 430 -17.13 3.15 18.18
N PRO A 431 -17.31 4.28 18.87
CA PRO A 431 -18.62 4.71 19.35
C PRO A 431 -19.59 5.02 18.20
N GLU A 432 -20.87 4.72 18.43
CA GLU A 432 -21.95 5.11 17.55
C GLU A 432 -22.41 6.54 17.86
N LYS A 433 -22.32 7.40 16.84
CA LYS A 433 -22.92 8.75 16.74
C LYS A 433 -23.09 9.55 18.05
N VAL A 434 -21.97 9.90 18.68
CA VAL A 434 -21.89 11.23 19.33
C VAL A 434 -21.32 12.20 18.29
N ILE A 435 -22.19 12.75 17.45
CA ILE A 435 -21.84 13.89 16.57
C ILE A 435 -22.12 15.18 17.34
N SER A 436 -21.30 15.44 18.37
CA SER A 436 -20.90 16.82 18.62
C SER A 436 -19.85 17.17 17.57
N SER A 437 -20.09 18.24 16.81
CA SER A 437 -19.16 18.69 15.77
C SER A 437 -17.95 19.35 16.41
N LEU A 438 -16.96 18.54 16.83
CA LEU A 438 -15.70 19.01 17.43
C LEU A 438 -15.14 20.19 16.63
N SER A 439 -14.92 21.31 17.30
CA SER A 439 -14.44 22.55 16.70
C SER A 439 -13.05 22.36 16.08
N LEU A 440 -12.66 23.29 15.20
CA LEU A 440 -11.32 23.31 14.62
C LEU A 440 -10.22 23.43 15.70
N GLU A 441 -10.54 24.05 16.83
CA GLU A 441 -9.62 24.31 17.93
C GLU A 441 -9.46 23.09 18.86
N GLU A 442 -10.56 22.37 19.15
CA GLU A 442 -10.52 21.07 19.82
C GLU A 442 -9.80 20.02 18.97
N LYS A 443 -10.05 19.97 17.65
CA LYS A 443 -9.33 19.09 16.72
C LYS A 443 -7.83 19.35 16.71
N LYS A 444 -7.41 20.63 16.73
CA LYS A 444 -5.99 21.01 16.86
C LYS A 444 -5.40 20.58 18.21
N ARG A 445 -6.10 20.82 19.33
CA ARG A 445 -5.67 20.38 20.66
C ARG A 445 -5.50 18.86 20.75
N LEU A 446 -6.45 18.08 20.24
CA LEU A 446 -6.38 16.62 20.20
C LEU A 446 -5.20 16.12 19.33
N ALA A 447 -4.92 16.78 18.21
CA ALA A 447 -3.75 16.44 17.38
C ALA A 447 -2.42 16.69 18.10
N VAL A 448 -2.31 17.78 18.87
CA VAL A 448 -1.15 18.06 19.73
C VAL A 448 -1.03 17.03 20.85
N GLU A 449 -2.11 16.74 21.58
CA GLU A 449 -2.12 15.76 22.68
C GLU A 449 -1.74 14.35 22.20
N VAL A 450 -2.23 13.93 21.02
CA VAL A 450 -1.85 12.65 20.40
C VAL A 450 -0.35 12.63 20.06
N LYS A 451 0.20 13.73 19.53
CA LYS A 451 1.63 13.84 19.23
C LYS A 451 2.49 13.80 20.49
N GLU A 452 2.17 14.59 21.51
CA GLU A 452 2.86 14.60 22.79
C GLU A 452 2.84 13.20 23.44
N ARG A 453 1.69 12.52 23.41
CA ARG A 453 1.54 11.15 23.92
C ARG A 453 2.37 10.14 23.11
N GLN A 454 2.48 10.28 21.79
CA GLN A 454 3.37 9.47 20.96
C GLN A 454 4.85 9.72 21.32
N GLU A 455 5.27 10.97 21.48
CA GLU A 455 6.64 11.32 21.88
C GLU A 455 7.01 10.78 23.27
N ILE A 456 6.08 10.80 24.24
CA ILE A 456 6.26 10.21 25.57
C ILE A 456 6.43 8.68 25.47
N LEU A 457 5.53 8.00 24.74
CA LEU A 457 5.61 6.56 24.54
C LEU A 457 6.91 6.14 23.81
N GLN A 458 7.37 6.94 22.85
CA GLN A 458 8.64 6.69 22.15
C GLN A 458 9.84 6.83 23.10
N LYS A 459 9.86 7.86 23.96
CA LYS A 459 10.91 8.06 25.00
C LYS A 459 10.93 6.87 25.98
N GLU A 460 9.77 6.44 26.47
CA GLU A 460 9.64 5.23 27.31
C GLU A 460 10.16 3.96 26.63
N ILE A 461 9.93 3.79 25.33
CA ILE A 461 10.41 2.62 24.57
C ILE A 461 11.93 2.67 24.42
N VAL A 462 12.50 3.82 24.07
CA VAL A 462 13.96 4.01 23.93
C VAL A 462 14.68 3.76 25.26
N GLU A 463 14.13 4.25 26.38
CA GLU A 463 14.70 3.99 27.71
C GLU A 463 14.73 2.49 28.04
N LYS A 464 13.63 1.77 27.78
CA LYS A 464 13.55 0.31 28.02
C LYS A 464 14.48 -0.48 27.09
N GLN A 465 14.68 -0.01 25.86
CA GLN A 465 15.65 -0.58 24.93
C GLN A 465 17.09 -0.36 25.40
N ASN A 466 17.45 0.86 25.81
CA ASN A 466 18.79 1.19 26.32
C ASN A 466 19.14 0.36 27.58
N ASN A 467 18.21 0.29 28.54
CA ASN A 467 18.37 -0.54 29.73
C ASN A 467 18.51 -2.03 29.38
N THR A 468 17.82 -2.51 28.34
CA THR A 468 17.96 -3.90 27.86
C THR A 468 19.30 -4.13 27.14
N ALA A 469 19.81 -3.15 26.39
CA ALA A 469 21.13 -3.20 25.72
C ALA A 469 22.30 -3.22 26.71
N MET A 470 22.20 -2.46 27.81
CA MET A 470 23.16 -2.51 28.92
C MET A 470 23.18 -3.90 29.57
N LEU A 471 22.00 -4.47 29.88
CA LEU A 471 21.90 -5.81 30.46
C LEU A 471 22.37 -6.91 29.48
N ALA A 472 22.06 -6.77 28.18
CA ALA A 472 22.58 -7.64 27.12
C ALA A 472 24.11 -7.64 27.09
N SER A 473 24.72 -6.46 27.23
CA SER A 473 26.19 -6.29 27.27
C SER A 473 26.84 -6.90 28.51
N GLN A 474 26.15 -6.96 29.64
CA GLN A 474 26.63 -7.66 30.84
C GLN A 474 26.51 -9.17 30.68
N ILE A 475 25.34 -9.67 30.25
CA ILE A 475 25.08 -11.09 29.98
C ILE A 475 26.08 -11.63 28.95
N TRP A 476 26.33 -10.90 27.86
CA TRP A 476 27.28 -11.28 26.81
C TRP A 476 28.71 -11.46 27.33
N LYS A 477 29.15 -10.58 28.25
CA LYS A 477 30.49 -10.65 28.89
C LYS A 477 30.59 -11.75 29.94
N ALA A 478 29.50 -12.08 30.63
CA ALA A 478 29.44 -13.11 31.65
C ALA A 478 29.16 -14.53 31.10
N SER A 479 28.86 -14.66 29.81
CA SER A 479 28.54 -15.94 29.16
C SER A 479 29.78 -16.63 28.60
N LYS A 480 29.76 -17.97 28.54
CA LYS A 480 30.87 -18.78 28.01
C LYS A 480 30.93 -18.64 26.48
N ILE A 481 32.11 -18.83 25.86
CA ILE A 481 32.20 -18.97 24.39
C ILE A 481 31.47 -20.26 23.99
N ALA A 482 30.57 -20.18 23.01
CA ALA A 482 29.87 -21.36 22.51
C ALA A 482 30.83 -22.27 21.73
N THR A 483 30.61 -23.57 21.81
CA THR A 483 31.38 -24.57 21.06
C THR A 483 30.50 -25.25 20.01
N GLN A 484 31.12 -25.97 19.07
CA GLN A 484 30.41 -26.87 18.16
C GLN A 484 29.66 -27.98 18.91
N ASP A 485 29.99 -28.24 20.19
CA ASP A 485 29.29 -29.22 21.01
C ASP A 485 27.88 -28.80 21.46
N ASN A 486 27.56 -27.50 21.38
CA ASN A 486 26.24 -26.97 21.75
C ASN A 486 25.11 -27.67 20.96
N ALA A 487 24.00 -27.97 21.66
CA ALA A 487 22.90 -28.77 21.10
C ALA A 487 22.25 -28.15 19.83
N TYR A 488 22.17 -26.82 19.74
CA TYR A 488 21.66 -26.17 18.52
C TYR A 488 22.72 -26.10 17.42
N CYS A 489 23.99 -25.88 17.76
CA CYS A 489 25.08 -25.89 16.79
C CYS A 489 25.22 -27.26 16.11
N LYS A 490 25.11 -28.36 16.87
CA LYS A 490 25.04 -29.72 16.32
C LYS A 490 23.85 -29.92 15.38
N LEU A 491 22.65 -29.51 15.80
CA LEU A 491 21.42 -29.70 15.02
C LEU A 491 21.44 -28.97 13.65
N LYS A 492 21.96 -27.73 13.63
CA LYS A 492 22.00 -26.87 12.44
C LYS A 492 23.41 -26.73 11.81
N GLY A 493 24.33 -27.64 12.14
CA GLY A 493 25.66 -27.73 11.53
C GLY A 493 26.47 -26.43 11.57
N ILE A 494 26.47 -25.74 12.72
CA ILE A 494 27.09 -24.42 12.88
C ILE A 494 28.55 -24.60 13.32
N ASN A 495 29.46 -24.45 12.36
CA ASN A 495 30.90 -24.70 12.58
C ASN A 495 31.66 -23.50 13.15
N GLN A 496 31.23 -22.26 12.86
CA GLN A 496 31.82 -21.03 13.41
C GLN A 496 31.07 -20.61 14.67
N THR A 497 31.69 -20.73 15.85
CA THR A 497 31.06 -20.42 17.15
C THR A 497 31.85 -19.42 18.02
N SER A 498 32.98 -18.90 17.52
CA SER A 498 33.81 -17.86 18.15
C SER A 498 33.00 -16.63 18.59
N ASP A 499 32.06 -16.23 17.74
CA ASP A 499 31.26 -15.01 17.85
C ASP A 499 29.87 -15.28 18.44
N LEU A 500 29.71 -16.45 19.09
CA LEU A 500 28.52 -16.90 19.79
C LEU A 500 28.85 -17.16 21.27
N ARG A 501 27.84 -17.08 22.14
CA ARG A 501 27.98 -17.38 23.57
C ARG A 501 27.00 -18.46 23.99
N GLU A 502 27.24 -19.08 25.13
CA GLU A 502 26.36 -20.09 25.73
C GLU A 502 25.99 -19.66 27.15
N VAL A 503 24.71 -19.83 27.51
CA VAL A 503 24.21 -19.49 28.85
C VAL A 503 24.92 -20.36 29.89
N PRO A 504 25.68 -19.77 30.84
CA PRO A 504 26.38 -20.50 31.90
C PRO A 504 25.39 -21.09 32.90
N ASP A 505 25.88 -22.01 33.75
CA ASP A 505 25.08 -22.71 34.77
C ASP A 505 24.45 -21.76 35.81
N ASP A 506 25.06 -20.60 36.03
CA ASP A 506 24.50 -19.45 36.76
C ASP A 506 25.20 -18.15 36.29
N PHE A 507 24.57 -16.99 36.56
CA PHE A 507 25.15 -15.67 36.30
C PHE A 507 25.68 -15.00 37.59
N PRO A 508 26.63 -14.05 37.49
CA PRO A 508 27.06 -13.18 38.59
C PRO A 508 25.93 -12.47 39.35
N GLU A 509 26.18 -12.15 40.63
CA GLU A 509 25.18 -11.58 41.55
C GLU A 509 24.67 -10.18 41.15
N ASP A 510 25.48 -9.37 40.50
CA ASP A 510 25.09 -8.07 39.94
C ASP A 510 24.08 -8.21 38.79
N ILE A 511 24.27 -9.20 37.91
CA ILE A 511 23.32 -9.55 36.85
C ILE A 511 22.04 -10.15 37.47
N LYS A 512 22.16 -11.01 38.49
CA LYS A 512 21.00 -11.58 39.20
C LYS A 512 20.19 -10.54 39.98
N LYS A 513 20.80 -9.49 40.51
CA LYS A 513 20.09 -8.36 41.16
C LYS A 513 19.21 -7.59 40.17
N GLN A 514 19.56 -7.58 38.89
CA GLN A 514 18.77 -6.96 37.80
C GLN A 514 17.62 -7.86 37.28
N GLY A 515 17.21 -8.87 38.06
CA GLY A 515 16.06 -9.72 37.73
C GLY A 515 16.33 -10.81 36.68
N VAL A 516 17.58 -11.21 36.48
CA VAL A 516 17.98 -12.34 35.62
C VAL A 516 18.10 -13.62 36.45
N ARG A 517 17.67 -14.77 35.91
CA ARG A 517 17.93 -16.11 36.49
C ARG A 517 18.26 -17.12 35.39
N VAL A 518 19.10 -18.09 35.71
CA VAL A 518 19.28 -19.32 34.93
C VAL A 518 18.41 -20.42 35.54
N ALA A 519 17.80 -21.24 34.70
CA ALA A 519 17.17 -22.51 35.04
C ALA A 519 17.93 -23.66 34.37
N LYS A 520 17.88 -24.85 34.97
CA LYS A 520 18.48 -26.08 34.46
C LYS A 520 17.49 -26.96 33.69
N SER A 521 16.20 -26.68 33.83
CA SER A 521 15.14 -27.33 33.05
C SER A 521 14.03 -26.37 32.63
N VAL A 522 13.24 -26.77 31.63
CA VAL A 522 12.07 -26.02 31.17
C VAL A 522 11.00 -25.95 32.28
N GLU A 523 10.94 -26.95 33.16
CA GLU A 523 10.04 -27.06 34.31
C GLU A 523 10.41 -26.06 35.40
N GLU A 524 11.70 -25.95 35.71
CA GLU A 524 12.21 -24.91 36.61
C GLU A 524 11.97 -23.51 36.03
N ALA A 525 12.21 -23.31 34.73
CA ALA A 525 11.93 -22.04 34.06
C ALA A 525 10.43 -21.65 34.13
N LYS A 526 9.51 -22.62 33.97
CA LYS A 526 8.06 -22.43 34.17
C LYS A 526 7.75 -22.05 35.63
N ILE A 527 8.43 -22.64 36.61
CA ILE A 527 8.23 -22.33 38.04
C ILE A 527 8.70 -20.90 38.37
N ILE A 528 9.92 -20.53 37.99
CA ILE A 528 10.48 -19.18 38.22
C ILE A 528 9.56 -18.10 37.61
N LYS A 529 9.14 -18.30 36.35
CA LYS A 529 8.25 -17.38 35.63
C LYS A 529 6.82 -17.34 36.19
N LYS A 530 6.39 -18.38 36.91
CA LYS A 530 5.11 -18.42 37.65
C LYS A 530 5.22 -17.70 39.01
N SER A 531 6.36 -17.77 39.68
CA SER A 531 6.59 -17.06 40.95
C SER A 531 6.83 -15.56 40.76
N ASN A 532 7.49 -15.13 39.68
CA ASN A 532 7.61 -13.73 39.31
C ASN A 532 7.71 -13.56 37.78
N PRO A 533 6.65 -13.08 37.10
CA PRO A 533 6.64 -12.96 35.64
C PRO A 533 7.55 -11.85 35.10
N ASN A 534 8.11 -10.99 35.96
CA ASN A 534 9.05 -9.95 35.58
C ASN A 534 10.52 -10.44 35.55
N ILE A 535 10.82 -11.65 36.06
CA ILE A 535 12.17 -12.22 36.01
C ILE A 535 12.49 -12.72 34.60
N ARG A 536 13.62 -12.26 34.06
CA ARG A 536 14.20 -12.74 32.79
C ARG A 536 14.87 -14.09 33.06
N THR A 537 14.20 -15.17 32.68
CA THR A 537 14.68 -16.54 32.89
C THR A 537 15.30 -17.09 31.61
N PHE A 538 16.52 -17.60 31.72
CA PHE A 538 17.31 -18.26 30.66
C PHE A 538 17.46 -19.75 30.99
N LEU A 539 17.69 -20.62 30.01
CA LEU A 539 18.02 -22.03 30.24
C LEU A 539 19.54 -22.24 30.08
N ALA A 540 20.17 -22.96 31.01
CA ALA A 540 21.59 -23.31 30.90
C ALA A 540 21.86 -24.10 29.60
N GLY A 541 22.91 -23.74 28.86
CA GLY A 541 23.21 -24.34 27.55
C GLY A 541 22.43 -23.75 26.36
N ASP A 542 21.51 -22.80 26.57
CA ASP A 542 20.93 -22.02 25.45
C ASP A 542 22.07 -21.29 24.69
N LEU A 543 22.01 -21.34 23.36
CA LEU A 543 22.89 -20.57 22.49
C LEU A 543 22.45 -19.10 22.48
N ILE A 544 23.41 -18.20 22.62
CA ILE A 544 23.23 -16.75 22.65
C ILE A 544 23.82 -16.15 21.38
N ILE A 545 23.00 -15.42 20.64
CA ILE A 545 23.35 -14.75 19.38
C ILE A 545 23.22 -13.22 19.55
N PRO A 546 24.26 -12.42 19.24
CA PRO A 546 24.28 -10.99 19.53
C PRO A 546 23.71 -10.14 18.39
N LEU A 547 22.71 -9.30 18.67
CA LEU A 547 22.13 -8.36 17.69
C LEU A 547 22.77 -6.99 17.84
N TRP A 548 23.50 -6.58 16.80
CA TRP A 548 24.22 -5.30 16.70
C TRP A 548 23.40 -4.29 15.90
N ASP A 549 23.55 -3.00 16.21
CA ASP A 549 23.04 -1.92 15.35
C ASP A 549 24.04 -1.52 14.25
N LYS A 550 23.65 -0.53 13.43
CA LYS A 550 24.45 0.04 12.33
C LYS A 550 25.77 0.68 12.76
N ASP A 551 25.91 1.00 14.04
CA ASP A 551 27.04 1.69 14.67
C ASP A 551 27.90 0.72 15.52
N ASN A 552 27.55 -0.57 15.49
CA ASN A 552 28.17 -1.71 16.18
C ASN A 552 27.94 -1.77 17.70
N ASN A 553 26.87 -1.16 18.21
CA ASN A 553 26.45 -1.34 19.60
C ASN A 553 25.59 -2.59 19.76
N LEU A 554 25.80 -3.35 20.84
CA LEU A 554 24.99 -4.53 21.16
C LEU A 554 23.61 -4.10 21.68
N SER A 555 22.58 -4.25 20.85
CA SER A 555 21.22 -3.78 21.13
C SER A 555 20.36 -4.80 21.87
N THR A 556 20.51 -6.09 21.58
CA THR A 556 19.77 -7.18 22.25
C THR A 556 20.45 -8.54 22.01
N LEU A 557 19.94 -9.59 22.66
CA LEU A 557 20.36 -10.98 22.42
C LEU A 557 19.17 -11.81 21.94
N GLN A 558 19.44 -12.78 21.05
CA GLN A 558 18.57 -13.92 20.80
C GLN A 558 19.09 -15.13 21.60
N MET A 559 18.17 -15.84 22.26
CA MET A 559 18.41 -17.10 22.96
C MET A 559 17.75 -18.24 22.17
N VAL A 560 18.51 -19.29 21.87
CA VAL A 560 18.16 -20.32 20.90
C VAL A 560 18.56 -21.71 21.40
N ASN A 561 17.64 -22.66 21.30
CA ASN A 561 17.91 -24.09 21.50
C ASN A 561 17.10 -24.93 20.49
N PRO A 562 17.27 -26.28 20.44
CA PRO A 562 16.57 -27.16 19.49
C PRO A 562 15.04 -27.05 19.46
N THR A 563 14.40 -26.52 20.50
CA THR A 563 12.93 -26.48 20.64
C THR A 563 12.34 -25.08 20.76
N PHE A 564 13.16 -24.06 21.06
CA PHE A 564 12.69 -22.73 21.40
C PHE A 564 13.65 -21.64 20.92
N LYS A 565 13.09 -20.50 20.52
CA LYS A 565 13.81 -19.28 20.12
C LYS A 565 13.11 -18.07 20.74
N SER A 566 13.87 -17.15 21.30
CA SER A 566 13.34 -15.91 21.87
C SER A 566 14.37 -14.79 21.86
N PHE A 567 13.92 -13.55 22.03
CA PHE A 567 14.80 -12.39 22.20
C PHE A 567 14.65 -11.85 23.62
N MET A 568 15.63 -11.07 24.09
CA MET A 568 15.46 -10.30 25.32
C MET A 568 14.26 -9.34 25.19
N LYS A 569 13.27 -9.51 26.08
CA LYS A 569 12.10 -8.65 26.20
C LYS A 569 12.51 -7.17 26.23
N ASP A 570 11.72 -6.30 25.61
CA ASP A 570 11.92 -4.84 25.57
C ASP A 570 13.21 -4.36 24.86
N GLY A 571 14.04 -5.25 24.29
CA GLY A 571 15.25 -4.89 23.54
C GLY A 571 14.98 -4.47 22.09
N LYS A 572 15.88 -3.66 21.51
CA LYS A 572 15.76 -3.21 20.12
C LYS A 572 16.14 -4.36 19.17
N LYS A 573 15.15 -4.83 18.39
CA LYS A 573 15.31 -5.88 17.36
C LYS A 573 15.30 -5.30 15.94
N HIS A 574 14.39 -4.37 15.67
CA HIS A 574 14.31 -3.68 14.38
C HIS A 574 15.61 -2.93 14.10
N GLU A 575 16.06 -2.93 12.84
CA GLU A 575 17.34 -2.34 12.39
C GLU A 575 18.61 -3.06 12.89
N CYS A 576 18.47 -4.08 13.74
CA CYS A 576 19.59 -4.82 14.33
C CYS A 576 19.77 -6.20 13.68
N PHE A 577 21.02 -6.66 13.61
CA PHE A 577 21.43 -7.85 12.86
C PHE A 577 22.72 -8.48 13.41
N THR A 578 23.12 -9.63 12.85
CA THR A 578 24.43 -10.26 13.05
C THR A 578 25.04 -10.57 11.69
N ILE A 579 26.36 -10.57 11.56
CA ILE A 579 27.03 -11.07 10.35
C ILE A 579 27.70 -12.41 10.66
N VAL A 580 27.55 -13.36 9.75
CA VAL A 580 28.01 -14.75 9.85
C VAL A 580 28.98 -15.04 8.71
N GLY A 581 30.01 -15.86 8.91
CA GLY A 581 31.02 -16.13 7.87
C GLY A 581 32.13 -15.09 7.78
N SER A 582 32.36 -14.30 8.85
CA SER A 582 33.47 -13.36 8.94
C SER A 582 34.10 -13.41 10.33
N ASN A 583 35.39 -13.10 10.43
CA ASN A 583 36.13 -13.00 11.69
C ASN A 583 36.01 -11.60 12.34
N ASN A 584 35.34 -10.67 11.67
CA ASN A 584 35.04 -9.33 12.17
C ASN A 584 33.61 -9.28 12.73
N VAL A 585 33.39 -8.46 13.76
CA VAL A 585 32.09 -8.27 14.41
C VAL A 585 31.42 -6.99 13.94
N GLY A 586 30.11 -7.03 13.72
CA GLY A 586 29.31 -5.87 13.31
C GLY A 586 29.44 -5.53 11.83
N ILE A 587 28.89 -4.37 11.42
CA ILE A 587 28.73 -3.97 10.01
C ILE A 587 30.07 -3.89 9.26
N SER A 588 31.16 -3.58 9.96
CA SER A 588 32.52 -3.52 9.40
C SER A 588 33.01 -4.86 8.82
N ALA A 589 32.39 -5.98 9.19
CA ALA A 589 32.66 -7.28 8.59
C ALA A 589 32.34 -7.36 7.09
N LEU A 590 31.48 -6.46 6.57
CA LEU A 590 31.17 -6.33 5.15
C LEU A 590 32.21 -5.50 4.38
N ASN A 591 33.14 -4.81 5.06
CA ASN A 591 34.14 -3.97 4.40
C ASN A 591 35.31 -4.78 3.79
N ASN A 592 35.50 -6.03 4.22
CA ASN A 592 36.62 -6.88 3.77
C ASN A 592 36.36 -7.52 2.40
N ASP A 593 35.09 -7.63 2.00
CA ASP A 593 34.64 -8.12 0.72
C ASP A 593 33.78 -7.03 0.09
N LEU A 594 34.35 -6.28 -0.85
CA LEU A 594 33.69 -5.15 -1.52
C LEU A 594 33.18 -5.50 -2.93
N GLU A 595 33.65 -6.61 -3.52
CA GLU A 595 33.34 -6.96 -4.91
C GLU A 595 32.06 -7.79 -5.03
N ASN A 596 31.73 -8.62 -4.05
CA ASN A 596 30.54 -9.47 -4.05
C ASN A 596 29.27 -8.71 -3.59
N PRO A 597 28.05 -9.21 -3.91
CA PRO A 597 26.81 -8.70 -3.32
C PRO A 597 26.74 -8.94 -1.80
N ILE A 598 26.03 -8.05 -1.08
CA ILE A 598 25.71 -8.26 0.34
C ILE A 598 24.51 -9.21 0.44
N LEU A 599 24.67 -10.32 1.14
CA LEU A 599 23.62 -11.32 1.36
C LEU A 599 22.91 -11.05 2.69
N ILE A 600 21.57 -10.99 2.68
CA ILE A 600 20.74 -10.78 3.89
C ILE A 600 19.74 -11.93 4.03
N ALA A 601 19.93 -12.81 5.00
CA ALA A 601 19.08 -13.97 5.27
C ALA A 601 18.07 -13.74 6.41
N GLU A 602 16.93 -14.43 6.35
CA GLU A 602 15.92 -14.36 7.41
C GLU A 602 16.43 -14.89 8.75
N GLY A 603 16.94 -16.14 8.80
CA GLY A 603 17.43 -16.76 10.03
C GLY A 603 18.96 -16.85 10.15
N TYR A 604 19.49 -16.91 11.38
CA TYR A 604 20.92 -17.19 11.61
C TYR A 604 21.36 -18.56 11.07
N ALA A 605 20.47 -19.57 11.07
CA ALA A 605 20.76 -20.89 10.50
C ALA A 605 20.94 -20.80 8.97
N THR A 606 19.99 -20.16 8.27
CA THR A 606 20.07 -19.86 6.84
C THR A 606 21.33 -19.05 6.52
N ALA A 607 21.64 -18.03 7.31
CA ALA A 607 22.86 -17.24 7.17
C ALA A 607 24.14 -18.09 7.31
N SER A 608 24.21 -18.96 8.32
CA SER A 608 25.37 -19.84 8.54
C SER A 608 25.53 -20.88 7.43
N ALA A 609 24.43 -21.47 6.94
CA ALA A 609 24.48 -22.42 5.84
C ALA A 609 24.90 -21.77 4.52
N VAL A 610 24.41 -20.57 4.21
CA VAL A 610 24.86 -19.82 3.02
C VAL A 610 26.32 -19.41 3.16
N ALA A 611 26.75 -18.88 4.30
CA ALA A 611 28.15 -18.54 4.56
C ALA A 611 29.08 -19.76 4.41
N GLN A 612 28.66 -20.95 4.82
CA GLN A 612 29.42 -22.19 4.65
C GLN A 612 29.63 -22.57 3.17
N ILE A 613 28.61 -22.43 2.33
CA ILE A 613 28.68 -22.83 0.90
C ILE A 613 29.27 -21.75 -0.02
N THR A 614 29.12 -20.46 0.31
CA THR A 614 29.66 -19.34 -0.49
C THR A 614 31.05 -18.89 -0.03
N HIS A 615 31.36 -19.05 1.26
CA HIS A 615 32.47 -18.38 1.98
C HIS A 615 32.36 -16.84 2.03
N MET A 616 31.16 -16.29 1.80
CA MET A 616 30.89 -14.87 1.89
C MET A 616 30.28 -14.50 3.25
N PRO A 617 30.47 -13.27 3.75
CA PRO A 617 29.74 -12.75 4.89
C PRO A 617 28.22 -12.64 4.60
N VAL A 618 27.38 -13.15 5.51
CA VAL A 618 25.92 -13.10 5.41
C VAL A 618 25.31 -12.39 6.61
N VAL A 619 24.45 -11.40 6.36
CA VAL A 619 23.69 -10.67 7.39
C VAL A 619 22.47 -11.49 7.80
N ALA A 620 22.31 -11.82 9.08
CA ALA A 620 21.11 -12.42 9.63
C ALA A 620 20.15 -11.33 10.16
N ALA A 621 18.95 -11.23 9.57
CA ALA A 621 17.91 -10.28 10.00
C ALA A 621 17.03 -10.80 11.15
N PHE A 622 17.11 -12.09 11.47
CA PHE A 622 16.38 -12.83 12.50
C PHE A 622 14.88 -13.10 12.30
N ASP A 623 14.18 -12.30 11.49
CA ASP A 623 12.83 -12.61 11.01
C ASP A 623 12.43 -11.78 9.78
N SER A 624 11.46 -12.29 9.03
CA SER A 624 10.80 -11.69 7.85
C SER A 624 10.32 -10.27 8.10
N GLY A 625 9.81 -9.97 9.30
CA GLY A 625 9.40 -8.62 9.72
C GLY A 625 10.56 -7.64 9.93
N ASN A 626 11.80 -8.13 9.96
CA ASN A 626 13.01 -7.32 10.09
C ASN A 626 13.82 -7.16 8.79
N LEU A 627 13.69 -8.09 7.82
CA LEU A 627 14.40 -8.07 6.53
C LEU A 627 14.43 -6.67 5.89
N LYS A 628 13.28 -6.00 5.79
CA LYS A 628 13.14 -4.65 5.22
C LYS A 628 13.91 -3.58 6.00
N ASN A 629 13.91 -3.63 7.33
CA ASN A 629 14.57 -2.61 8.16
C ASN A 629 16.10 -2.77 8.10
N VAL A 630 16.58 -4.01 8.18
CA VAL A 630 18.01 -4.33 7.99
C VAL A 630 18.45 -3.99 6.56
N GLY A 631 17.62 -4.29 5.55
CA GLY A 631 17.86 -3.90 4.16
C GLY A 631 18.10 -2.41 3.97
N ARG A 632 17.30 -1.55 4.62
CA ARG A 632 17.50 -0.09 4.62
C ARG A 632 18.82 0.30 5.25
N VAL A 633 19.08 -0.16 6.47
CA VAL A 633 20.34 0.12 7.19
C VAL A 633 21.58 -0.27 6.38
N ILE A 634 21.53 -1.40 5.67
CA ILE A 634 22.62 -1.86 4.78
C ILE A 634 22.71 -0.99 3.53
N ARG A 635 21.60 -0.61 2.90
CA ARG A 635 21.56 0.30 1.73
C ARG A 635 22.11 1.70 2.08
N ASP A 636 21.70 2.26 3.21
CA ASP A 636 22.16 3.58 3.70
C ASP A 636 23.68 3.59 3.96
N LYS A 637 24.26 2.45 4.35
CA LYS A 637 25.71 2.29 4.59
C LYS A 637 26.50 1.94 3.31
N TYR A 638 25.89 1.20 2.39
CA TYR A 638 26.53 0.68 1.17
C TYR A 638 25.67 1.02 -0.07
N PRO A 639 25.51 2.31 -0.42
CA PRO A 639 24.62 2.74 -1.50
C PRO A 639 24.99 2.11 -2.85
N ASP A 640 26.27 1.90 -3.13
CA ASP A 640 26.77 1.42 -4.42
C ASP A 640 26.76 -0.12 -4.56
N ARG A 641 26.47 -0.88 -3.49
CA ARG A 641 26.53 -2.35 -3.51
C ARG A 641 25.20 -3.01 -3.86
N ILE A 642 25.27 -4.17 -4.51
CA ILE A 642 24.11 -5.04 -4.72
C ILE A 642 23.73 -5.70 -3.39
N ILE A 643 22.43 -5.76 -3.10
CA ILE A 643 21.86 -6.41 -1.90
C ILE A 643 20.95 -7.53 -2.37
N LEU A 644 21.17 -8.75 -1.87
CA LEU A 644 20.37 -9.93 -2.20
C LEU A 644 19.75 -10.52 -0.93
N PHE A 645 18.43 -10.69 -0.94
CA PHE A 645 17.70 -11.28 0.19
C PHE A 645 17.63 -12.79 0.03
N VAL A 646 18.21 -13.51 0.98
CA VAL A 646 18.14 -14.97 1.08
C VAL A 646 16.87 -15.35 1.84
N ALA A 647 15.91 -15.92 1.13
CA ALA A 647 14.61 -16.30 1.68
C ALA A 647 14.53 -17.80 1.99
N ASP A 648 13.85 -18.13 3.09
CA ASP A 648 13.37 -19.49 3.33
C ASP A 648 12.11 -19.74 2.48
N ASN A 649 11.93 -20.96 1.97
CA ASN A 649 10.87 -21.33 1.03
C ASN A 649 9.78 -22.17 1.71
N ASP A 650 8.77 -21.50 2.28
CA ASP A 650 7.64 -22.08 3.03
C ASP A 650 6.63 -22.86 2.17
N HIS A 651 7.08 -23.62 1.16
CA HIS A 651 6.23 -24.22 0.13
C HIS A 651 5.17 -25.18 0.71
N ALA A 652 5.49 -25.97 1.74
CA ALA A 652 4.52 -26.81 2.43
C ALA A 652 3.53 -26.05 3.33
N THR A 653 3.79 -24.78 3.67
CA THR A 653 2.78 -23.89 4.26
C THR A 653 1.84 -23.34 3.20
N GLN A 654 2.33 -23.09 1.98
CA GLN A 654 1.53 -22.70 0.82
C GLN A 654 0.56 -23.82 0.37
N GLU A 655 0.89 -25.09 0.57
CA GLU A 655 -0.04 -26.20 0.28
C GLU A 655 -1.14 -26.40 1.34
N LYS A 656 -0.94 -25.95 2.59
CA LYS A 656 -1.90 -26.17 3.68
C LYS A 656 -3.14 -25.29 3.51
N LEU A 657 -4.32 -25.91 3.64
CA LEU A 657 -5.59 -25.19 3.76
C LEU A 657 -5.76 -24.65 5.19
N LEU A 658 -6.02 -23.35 5.28
CA LEU A 658 -6.36 -22.66 6.52
C LEU A 658 -7.84 -22.90 6.87
N SER A 659 -8.20 -22.68 8.14
CA SER A 659 -9.57 -22.84 8.66
C SER A 659 -10.63 -21.92 8.01
N ASN A 660 -10.21 -20.97 7.16
CA ASN A 660 -11.06 -20.09 6.37
C ASN A 660 -11.18 -20.52 4.88
N GLY A 661 -10.71 -21.72 4.54
CA GLY A 661 -10.74 -22.27 3.18
C GLY A 661 -9.69 -21.70 2.20
N LYS A 662 -8.86 -20.74 2.62
CA LYS A 662 -7.76 -20.23 1.79
C LYS A 662 -6.50 -21.09 1.96
N LYS A 663 -5.69 -21.21 0.90
CA LYS A 663 -4.32 -21.75 1.03
C LYS A 663 -3.44 -20.80 1.86
N GLY A 664 -2.43 -21.35 2.53
CA GLY A 664 -1.42 -20.56 3.22
C GLY A 664 -0.57 -19.71 2.26
N THR A 665 0.14 -18.73 2.81
CA THR A 665 1.08 -17.87 2.08
C THR A 665 2.50 -18.36 2.33
N ASN A 666 3.36 -18.32 1.31
CA ASN A 666 4.81 -18.48 1.50
C ASN A 666 5.38 -17.17 2.09
N VAL A 667 5.72 -17.16 3.37
CA VAL A 667 5.98 -15.91 4.12
C VAL A 667 7.39 -15.41 3.86
N GLY A 668 8.40 -16.28 3.94
CA GLY A 668 9.81 -15.93 3.71
C GLY A 668 10.03 -15.29 2.34
N ILE A 669 9.61 -15.94 1.26
CA ILE A 669 9.74 -15.40 -0.11
C ILE A 669 8.97 -14.07 -0.26
N THR A 670 7.76 -13.95 0.29
CA THR A 670 6.97 -12.71 0.20
C THR A 670 7.65 -11.56 0.95
N ALA A 671 8.20 -11.81 2.14
CA ALA A 671 8.91 -10.81 2.92
C ALA A 671 10.22 -10.37 2.27
N ALA A 672 10.98 -11.31 1.69
CA ALA A 672 12.19 -11.02 0.95
C ALA A 672 11.93 -10.15 -0.29
N TYR A 673 10.91 -10.45 -1.11
CA TYR A 673 10.55 -9.58 -2.23
C TYR A 673 10.04 -8.19 -1.77
N ASN A 674 9.29 -8.12 -0.67
CA ASN A 674 8.87 -6.83 -0.09
C ASN A 674 10.05 -5.98 0.42
N ALA A 675 11.13 -6.61 0.87
CA ALA A 675 12.38 -5.92 1.23
C ALA A 675 13.18 -5.54 -0.03
N ALA A 676 13.32 -6.45 -1.00
CA ALA A 676 14.02 -6.25 -2.26
C ALA A 676 13.48 -5.05 -3.06
N VAL A 677 12.16 -4.94 -3.21
CA VAL A 677 11.50 -3.81 -3.88
C VAL A 677 11.71 -2.47 -3.15
N ASP A 678 11.91 -2.49 -1.84
CA ASP A 678 12.07 -1.28 -1.02
C ASP A 678 13.49 -0.71 -1.02
N VAL A 679 14.51 -1.50 -1.38
CA VAL A 679 15.95 -1.10 -1.36
C VAL A 679 16.75 -1.47 -2.62
N GLY A 680 16.07 -1.75 -3.74
CA GLY A 680 16.73 -2.06 -5.01
C GLY A 680 17.54 -3.37 -4.96
N GLY A 681 17.00 -4.39 -4.29
CA GLY A 681 17.61 -5.72 -4.16
C GLY A 681 16.96 -6.79 -5.04
N GLY A 682 17.52 -8.00 -4.99
CA GLY A 682 16.97 -9.22 -5.60
C GLY A 682 16.76 -10.33 -4.57
N VAL A 683 16.21 -11.49 -4.96
CA VAL A 683 15.88 -12.58 -4.01
C VAL A 683 16.50 -13.92 -4.42
N VAL A 684 17.03 -14.66 -3.44
CA VAL A 684 17.60 -16.01 -3.60
C VAL A 684 16.93 -16.98 -2.63
N TYR A 685 16.34 -18.06 -3.13
CA TYR A 685 15.64 -19.07 -2.33
C TYR A 685 15.95 -20.51 -2.81
N PRO A 686 15.89 -21.52 -1.94
CA PRO A 686 16.10 -22.92 -2.33
C PRO A 686 14.87 -23.46 -3.07
N GLU A 687 15.08 -24.35 -4.04
CA GLU A 687 14.01 -24.99 -4.82
C GLU A 687 13.96 -26.49 -4.54
N PHE A 688 13.00 -26.88 -3.71
CA PHE A 688 12.70 -28.27 -3.36
C PHE A 688 11.78 -28.91 -4.40
N LYS A 689 11.89 -30.24 -4.54
CA LYS A 689 10.95 -31.04 -5.33
C LYS A 689 9.63 -31.24 -4.57
N LYS A 690 8.61 -31.75 -5.27
CA LYS A 690 7.28 -32.00 -4.67
C LYS A 690 7.28 -33.06 -3.58
N GLU A 691 8.33 -33.86 -3.49
CA GLU A 691 8.50 -34.92 -2.50
C GLU A 691 9.25 -34.42 -1.25
N GLU A 692 9.92 -33.27 -1.33
CA GLU A 692 10.84 -32.72 -0.33
C GLU A 692 10.11 -31.73 0.64
N LYS A 693 8.89 -32.08 1.05
CA LYS A 693 7.91 -31.17 1.70
C LYS A 693 8.24 -30.71 3.12
N ASP A 694 9.07 -31.45 3.86
CA ASP A 694 9.40 -31.13 5.25
C ASP A 694 10.57 -30.13 5.39
N PHE A 695 11.02 -29.55 4.29
CA PHE A 695 12.21 -28.68 4.20
C PHE A 695 11.85 -27.28 3.70
N SER A 696 12.55 -26.25 4.18
CA SER A 696 12.31 -24.86 3.72
C SER A 696 13.56 -23.98 3.61
N ASP A 697 14.62 -24.23 4.39
CA ASP A 697 15.80 -23.35 4.43
C ASP A 697 17.01 -23.88 3.63
N TRP A 698 18.01 -23.03 3.42
CA TRP A 698 19.26 -23.42 2.74
C TRP A 698 20.13 -24.40 3.53
N ASP A 699 19.90 -24.56 4.84
CA ASP A 699 20.59 -25.57 5.65
C ASP A 699 20.02 -26.98 5.38
N ASP A 700 18.70 -27.07 5.21
CA ASP A 700 18.03 -28.30 4.78
C ASP A 700 18.43 -28.66 3.34
N TYR A 701 18.46 -27.70 2.42
CA TYR A 701 18.92 -27.90 1.04
C TYR A 701 20.36 -28.47 0.98
N LYS A 702 21.26 -27.88 1.79
CA LYS A 702 22.65 -28.33 1.99
C LYS A 702 22.71 -29.75 2.56
N ARG A 703 21.85 -30.08 3.53
CA ARG A 703 21.79 -31.42 4.16
C ARG A 703 21.35 -32.52 3.19
N ILE A 704 20.42 -32.23 2.27
CA ILE A 704 19.84 -33.21 1.32
C ILE A 704 20.76 -33.41 0.11
N HIS A 705 21.35 -32.34 -0.41
CA HIS A 705 22.05 -32.35 -1.69
C HIS A 705 23.59 -32.28 -1.59
N GLY A 706 24.12 -32.02 -0.41
CA GLY A 706 25.55 -31.80 -0.18
C GLY A 706 26.03 -30.41 -0.56
N ASN A 707 27.19 -30.03 0.00
CA ASN A 707 27.73 -28.67 -0.09
C ASN A 707 27.98 -28.22 -1.54
N ASP A 708 28.56 -29.07 -2.39
CA ASP A 708 28.98 -28.69 -3.73
C ASP A 708 27.79 -28.41 -4.66
N LYS A 709 26.74 -29.23 -4.58
CA LYS A 709 25.49 -28.97 -5.32
C LYS A 709 24.79 -27.72 -4.77
N ALA A 710 24.64 -27.60 -3.45
CA ALA A 710 24.05 -26.41 -2.84
C ALA A 710 24.79 -25.12 -3.24
N ARG A 711 26.14 -25.15 -3.28
CA ARG A 711 26.99 -24.05 -3.76
C ARG A 711 26.74 -23.71 -5.22
N ASN A 712 26.69 -24.70 -6.10
CA ASN A 712 26.47 -24.50 -7.54
C ASN A 712 25.07 -23.95 -7.83
N ASP A 713 24.05 -24.48 -7.15
CA ASP A 713 22.66 -24.02 -7.29
C ASP A 713 22.49 -22.59 -6.73
N PHE A 714 23.07 -22.30 -5.56
CA PHE A 714 23.09 -20.95 -4.98
C PHE A 714 23.80 -19.95 -5.91
N THR A 715 25.01 -20.27 -6.39
CA THR A 715 25.79 -19.41 -7.29
C THR A 715 25.03 -19.11 -8.59
N SER A 716 24.25 -20.08 -9.08
CA SER A 716 23.43 -19.92 -10.28
C SER A 716 22.23 -18.99 -10.03
N LYS A 717 21.56 -19.12 -8.88
CA LYS A 717 20.46 -18.21 -8.49
C LYS A 717 20.94 -16.81 -8.11
N MET A 718 22.12 -16.68 -7.50
CA MET A 718 22.72 -15.39 -7.14
C MET A 718 22.88 -14.47 -8.36
N LYS A 719 23.35 -15.01 -9.48
CA LYS A 719 23.48 -14.29 -10.77
C LYS A 719 22.14 -13.78 -11.31
N ILE A 720 21.05 -14.51 -11.07
CA ILE A 720 19.70 -14.08 -11.46
C ILE A 720 19.24 -12.93 -10.56
N ALA A 721 19.40 -13.08 -9.24
CA ALA A 721 19.03 -12.07 -8.26
C ALA A 721 19.86 -10.77 -8.38
N GLU A 722 21.12 -10.83 -8.83
CA GLU A 722 21.89 -9.64 -9.20
C GLU A 722 21.27 -8.84 -10.36
N ILE A 723 20.61 -9.51 -11.31
CA ILE A 723 19.90 -8.84 -12.42
C ILE A 723 18.60 -8.22 -11.90
N GLU A 724 17.86 -8.95 -11.04
CA GLU A 724 16.67 -8.40 -10.36
C GLU A 724 17.00 -7.11 -9.58
N ALA A 725 18.08 -7.12 -8.79
CA ALA A 725 18.50 -5.97 -8.00
C ALA A 725 18.79 -4.72 -8.84
N ARG A 726 19.41 -4.90 -10.01
CA ARG A 726 19.68 -3.82 -10.96
C ARG A 726 18.38 -3.23 -11.51
N VAL A 727 17.45 -4.08 -11.95
CA VAL A 727 16.13 -3.68 -12.47
C VAL A 727 15.28 -2.98 -11.39
N MET A 728 15.32 -3.45 -10.13
CA MET A 728 14.62 -2.80 -9.02
C MET A 728 15.26 -1.46 -8.64
N SER A 729 16.59 -1.33 -8.71
CA SER A 729 17.30 -0.07 -8.49
C SER A 729 17.00 0.97 -9.57
N GLU A 730 17.05 0.59 -10.85
CA GLU A 730 16.69 1.44 -11.98
C GLU A 730 15.23 1.94 -11.88
N ARG A 731 14.31 1.05 -11.47
CA ARG A 731 12.91 1.40 -11.18
C ARG A 731 12.80 2.43 -10.04
N LEU A 732 13.47 2.23 -8.91
CA LEU A 732 13.42 3.19 -7.79
C LEU A 732 13.97 4.56 -8.20
N GLN A 733 15.09 4.58 -8.93
CA GLN A 733 15.71 5.80 -9.42
C GLN A 733 14.83 6.53 -10.45
N THR A 734 14.12 5.79 -11.31
CA THR A 734 13.12 6.32 -12.25
C THR A 734 11.93 6.95 -11.50
N LEU A 735 11.35 6.24 -10.53
CA LEU A 735 10.24 6.75 -9.72
C LEU A 735 10.61 8.01 -8.94
N ALA A 736 11.83 8.04 -8.39
CA ALA A 736 12.32 9.18 -7.65
C ALA A 736 12.56 10.41 -8.54
N ASN A 737 13.13 10.22 -9.74
CA ASN A 737 13.31 11.31 -10.70
C ASN A 737 11.97 11.82 -11.23
N MET A 738 10.96 10.94 -11.41
CA MET A 738 9.59 11.36 -11.68
C MET A 738 9.02 12.20 -10.52
N GLN A 739 9.16 11.76 -9.26
CA GLN A 739 8.62 12.48 -8.11
C GLN A 739 9.27 13.86 -7.92
N ASP A 740 10.60 13.98 -8.02
CA ASP A 740 11.33 15.26 -7.92
C ASP A 740 10.95 16.21 -9.07
N GLN A 741 10.88 15.71 -10.32
CA GLN A 741 10.43 16.51 -11.46
C GLN A 741 8.98 16.97 -11.29
N PHE A 742 8.08 16.10 -10.81
CA PHE A 742 6.71 16.53 -10.52
C PHE A 742 6.64 17.51 -9.33
N ALA A 743 7.48 17.39 -8.31
CA ALA A 743 7.52 18.36 -7.21
C ALA A 743 8.00 19.75 -7.67
N ILE A 744 8.85 19.80 -8.70
CA ILE A 744 9.28 21.04 -9.39
C ILE A 744 8.14 21.61 -10.27
N ASP A 745 7.29 20.76 -10.85
CA ASP A 745 6.23 21.15 -11.79
C ASP A 745 4.84 21.41 -11.14
N ASP A 746 4.69 21.32 -9.81
CA ASP A 746 3.41 21.56 -9.10
C ASP A 746 2.91 23.02 -9.30
N PRO A 747 1.78 23.24 -9.98
CA PRO A 747 1.32 24.59 -10.37
C PRO A 747 0.84 25.47 -9.21
N THR A 748 0.90 25.01 -7.96
CA THR A 748 0.26 25.64 -6.81
C THR A 748 1.24 26.21 -5.80
N THR A 749 2.41 25.61 -5.73
CA THR A 749 3.46 25.86 -4.77
C THR A 749 4.39 26.95 -5.28
N ALA A 750 5.34 27.34 -4.43
CA ALA A 750 6.64 27.84 -4.86
C ALA A 750 7.69 26.88 -4.29
N LEU A 751 8.97 27.01 -4.67
CA LEU A 751 10.01 26.06 -4.26
C LEU A 751 10.31 26.07 -2.75
N ASP A 752 9.80 27.08 -2.03
CA ASP A 752 9.81 27.26 -0.57
C ASP A 752 8.51 26.79 0.13
N ASP A 753 7.50 26.30 -0.61
CA ASP A 753 6.32 25.68 -0.02
C ASP A 753 6.72 24.34 0.64
N GLN A 754 6.37 24.19 1.92
CA GLN A 754 6.66 22.99 2.73
C GLN A 754 6.30 21.67 2.01
N TYR A 755 5.23 21.66 1.21
CA TYR A 755 4.82 20.47 0.45
C TYR A 755 5.84 20.08 -0.65
N VAL A 756 6.49 21.05 -1.30
CA VAL A 756 7.55 20.78 -2.29
C VAL A 756 8.81 20.28 -1.61
N TYR A 757 9.15 20.82 -0.43
CA TYR A 757 10.24 20.28 0.37
C TYR A 757 10.00 18.81 0.73
N GLU A 758 8.81 18.47 1.21
CA GLU A 758 8.42 17.11 1.60
C GLU A 758 8.41 16.10 0.42
N GLU A 759 7.85 16.47 -0.73
CA GLU A 759 7.87 15.61 -1.93
C GLU A 759 9.29 15.40 -2.49
N ARG A 760 10.15 16.43 -2.42
CA ARG A 760 11.54 16.34 -2.88
C ARG A 760 12.44 15.58 -1.89
N ASP A 761 12.17 15.68 -0.59
CA ASP A 761 12.81 14.80 0.39
C ASP A 761 12.37 13.33 0.20
N ALA A 762 11.08 13.07 -0.02
CA ALA A 762 10.59 11.73 -0.35
C ALA A 762 11.26 11.17 -1.62
N ALA A 763 11.43 11.99 -2.66
CA ALA A 763 12.19 11.62 -3.85
C ALA A 763 13.68 11.36 -3.54
N ASN A 764 14.32 12.16 -2.69
CA ASN A 764 15.69 11.92 -2.25
C ASN A 764 15.83 10.60 -1.46
N GLN A 765 14.87 10.28 -0.59
CA GLN A 765 14.82 8.99 0.11
C GLN A 765 14.63 7.81 -0.86
N LEU A 766 13.85 7.97 -1.93
CA LEU A 766 13.74 6.94 -2.99
C LEU A 766 15.05 6.80 -3.78
N ARG A 767 15.77 7.89 -4.07
CA ARG A 767 17.11 7.84 -4.69
C ARG A 767 18.12 7.13 -3.78
N GLN A 768 18.12 7.42 -2.47
CA GLN A 768 18.98 6.75 -1.48
C GLN A 768 18.69 5.26 -1.34
N ARG A 769 17.44 4.82 -1.58
CA ARG A 769 17.05 3.40 -1.56
C ARG A 769 17.47 2.63 -2.82
N ALA A 770 17.73 3.29 -3.94
CA ALA A 770 18.27 2.66 -5.15
C ALA A 770 19.78 2.40 -5.01
N ALA A 771 20.33 1.41 -5.71
CA ALA A 771 21.78 1.23 -5.79
C ALA A 771 22.44 2.28 -6.71
N THR A 772 23.54 2.91 -6.27
CA THR A 772 24.36 3.79 -7.14
C THR A 772 25.21 2.96 -8.08
N LEU A 773 24.63 2.48 -9.20
CA LEU A 773 25.30 1.61 -10.16
C LEU A 773 26.25 2.39 -11.09
N ASN A 774 27.30 2.97 -10.51
CA ASN A 774 28.30 3.79 -11.20
C ASN A 774 29.00 3.01 -12.34
N GLY A 775 28.84 3.48 -13.58
CA GLY A 775 29.67 3.14 -14.75
C GLY A 775 29.52 1.74 -15.37
N ARG A 776 28.95 0.75 -14.66
CA ARG A 776 28.71 -0.60 -15.22
C ARG A 776 27.39 -0.66 -15.99
N ASN A 777 27.40 -0.11 -17.21
CA ASN A 777 26.30 -0.26 -18.18
C ASN A 777 25.80 -1.71 -18.22
N ILE A 778 24.49 -1.92 -18.09
CA ILE A 778 23.88 -3.21 -18.37
C ILE A 778 24.01 -3.43 -19.88
N ASN A 779 24.85 -4.39 -20.29
CA ASN A 779 24.92 -4.77 -21.69
C ASN A 779 23.66 -5.59 -22.02
N LEU A 780 22.64 -4.93 -22.56
CA LEU A 780 21.26 -5.44 -22.71
C LEU A 780 21.10 -6.49 -23.83
N SER A 781 22.14 -7.28 -24.13
CA SER A 781 22.12 -8.38 -25.09
C SER A 781 21.13 -9.48 -24.68
N ASP A 782 21.07 -9.78 -23.39
CA ASP A 782 20.43 -10.99 -22.87
C ASP A 782 18.94 -10.78 -22.58
N LYS A 783 18.22 -10.24 -23.59
CA LYS A 783 16.74 -10.14 -23.61
C LYS A 783 16.08 -11.47 -23.25
N ALA A 784 16.67 -12.59 -23.67
CA ALA A 784 16.22 -13.93 -23.33
C ALA A 784 16.27 -14.22 -21.82
N MET A 785 17.26 -13.70 -21.09
CA MET A 785 17.39 -13.91 -19.64
C MET A 785 16.43 -13.02 -18.85
N ILE A 786 16.25 -11.76 -19.26
CA ILE A 786 15.23 -10.85 -18.68
C ILE A 786 13.82 -11.39 -18.94
N SER A 787 13.57 -11.93 -20.14
CA SER A 787 12.35 -12.66 -20.46
C SER A 787 12.16 -13.89 -19.56
N ARG A 788 13.22 -14.66 -19.30
CA ARG A 788 13.20 -15.82 -18.38
C ARG A 788 12.89 -15.47 -16.92
N VAL A 789 13.41 -14.35 -16.41
CA VAL A 789 13.09 -13.86 -15.06
C VAL A 789 11.63 -13.43 -14.97
N ARG A 790 11.17 -12.63 -15.95
CA ARG A 790 9.74 -12.28 -16.08
C ARG A 790 8.87 -13.54 -16.22
N SER A 791 9.31 -14.54 -16.99
CA SER A 791 8.56 -15.77 -17.21
C SER A 791 8.56 -16.68 -15.98
N HIS A 792 9.59 -16.70 -15.13
CA HIS A 792 9.52 -17.42 -13.85
C HIS A 792 8.61 -16.73 -12.84
N ILE A 793 8.70 -15.40 -12.72
CA ILE A 793 7.78 -14.58 -11.90
C ILE A 793 6.32 -14.74 -12.39
N LEU A 794 6.11 -15.01 -13.69
CA LEU A 794 4.80 -15.33 -14.27
C LEU A 794 4.42 -16.82 -14.17
N GLN A 795 5.35 -17.77 -14.28
CA GLN A 795 5.08 -19.22 -14.22
C GLN A 795 4.77 -19.71 -12.81
N ASP A 796 5.43 -19.16 -11.78
CA ASP A 796 5.02 -19.36 -10.39
C ASP A 796 3.64 -18.71 -10.11
N ARG A 797 3.30 -17.64 -10.83
CA ARG A 797 1.95 -17.04 -10.86
C ARG A 797 0.93 -17.95 -11.57
N GLU A 798 1.30 -18.60 -12.67
CA GLU A 798 0.46 -19.55 -13.42
C GLU A 798 0.24 -20.85 -12.65
N GLN A 799 1.26 -21.36 -11.95
CA GLN A 799 1.10 -22.48 -11.02
C GLN A 799 0.21 -22.11 -9.81
N LYS A 800 0.06 -20.82 -9.47
CA LYS A 800 -0.91 -20.33 -8.48
C LYS A 800 -2.31 -20.15 -9.10
N LEU A 801 -2.41 -19.75 -10.36
CA LEU A 801 -3.67 -19.71 -11.11
C LEU A 801 -4.27 -21.12 -11.33
N SER A 802 -3.44 -22.12 -11.64
CA SER A 802 -3.85 -23.51 -11.81
C SER A 802 -4.26 -24.21 -10.50
N GLN A 803 -4.30 -23.49 -9.38
CA GLN A 803 -4.70 -23.96 -8.06
C GLN A 803 -5.99 -23.28 -7.55
N ASN A 804 -6.67 -22.51 -8.40
CA ASN A 804 -7.98 -21.92 -8.11
C ASN A 804 -9.11 -22.95 -8.34
N PRO A 805 -9.86 -23.39 -7.30
CA PRO A 805 -10.89 -24.43 -7.46
C PRO A 805 -11.98 -24.10 -8.50
N ASN A 806 -12.27 -22.81 -8.71
CA ASN A 806 -13.30 -22.40 -9.66
C ASN A 806 -12.96 -22.75 -11.11
N THR A 807 -11.68 -22.95 -11.47
CA THR A 807 -11.30 -23.38 -12.83
C THR A 807 -11.49 -24.87 -13.09
N ALA A 808 -11.46 -25.71 -12.05
CA ALA A 808 -11.72 -27.15 -12.18
C ALA A 808 -13.18 -27.40 -12.57
N SER A 809 -14.12 -26.80 -11.83
CA SER A 809 -15.57 -26.95 -12.06
C SER A 809 -16.05 -26.43 -13.42
N TYR A 810 -15.23 -25.69 -14.17
CA TYR A 810 -15.52 -25.23 -15.52
C TYR A 810 -15.08 -26.24 -16.60
N ARG A 811 -14.02 -27.03 -16.33
CA ARG A 811 -13.61 -28.15 -17.21
C ARG A 811 -14.47 -29.38 -17.01
N GLU A 812 -14.87 -29.68 -15.77
CA GLU A 812 -15.72 -30.84 -15.47
C GLU A 812 -17.14 -30.68 -16.03
N ARG A 813 -17.75 -29.48 -15.92
CA ARG A 813 -19.06 -29.20 -16.52
C ARG A 813 -19.06 -29.32 -18.05
N LYS A 814 -18.06 -28.77 -18.73
CA LYS A 814 -17.97 -28.81 -20.19
C LYS A 814 -17.77 -30.23 -20.77
N ASN A 815 -17.37 -31.19 -19.94
CA ASN A 815 -17.29 -32.60 -20.31
C ASN A 815 -18.59 -33.38 -20.07
N GLN A 816 -19.52 -32.89 -19.23
CA GLN A 816 -20.83 -33.53 -19.02
C GLN A 816 -21.87 -33.08 -20.05
N GLU A 817 -21.73 -31.87 -20.61
CA GLU A 817 -22.61 -31.31 -21.65
C GLU A 817 -22.32 -31.87 -23.07
N ASN A 818 -21.72 -33.07 -23.17
CA ASN A 818 -21.40 -33.77 -24.43
C ASN A 818 -21.77 -35.27 -24.44
N GLU A 819 -22.40 -35.81 -23.38
CA GLU A 819 -22.87 -37.22 -23.33
C GLU A 819 -24.36 -37.36 -22.94
N ILE A 820 -25.13 -36.27 -22.92
CA ILE A 820 -26.61 -36.23 -22.80
C ILE A 820 -27.16 -35.17 -23.77
#